data_AF-A0A2S5SY15-F1
#
_entry.id   AF-A0A2S5SY15-F1
#
_cell.length_a   1.000
_cell.length_b   1.000
_cell.length_c   1.000
_cell.angle_alpha   90.00
_cell.angle_beta   90.00
_cell.angle_gamma   90.00
#
_symmetry.space_group_name_H-M   'P 1'
#
loop_
_entity.id
_entity.type
_entity.pdbx_description
1 polymer ?
#
loop_
_entity_poly.entity_id
_entity_poly.type
_entity_poly.pdbx_seq_one_letter_code
_entity_poly.pdbx_strand_id
1 'polypeptide(L)'
;MGQFLTTPTTWRFTSCRMAPCSCASHRCARHRRGRRFSRERKMSECLAIPVRAPTTPTTPDSMATRSPVETLAARFAQRTDQPHSAVADCQQELWVSIFFDGTGNNEKIDAPTFEHSNVSRLHRAAVEDTPMGKVRIYVPGIGTPFREIGDRGGKLAMAVAQGGEARLEWAMRRLEQEVREAAARAQNPVNKIRGIHLALFGFSRGAAQARAFARRVARRCRRSGAGWVWTGGGYPFRLYFMGLFDTVASVGVPAAARRYAGEAAALMPLVGAIPVLMASQADGHSAWASDLRIPSMVERCVHYCAAHEIRNSFPLDSVLEDGRYPANCHEVFYPGVHSDVGGGYRPGEGGRNLNRFAMMSLVPLRAMYDEAVKAGVPLRRIAGLPRDIREDFVPTDHADREARQLLSRRFNRYLQVVGAQGRPIGETILAHMKLYFRWRIVHIGRKLRARRQGEADLDTRRLNDYDAALAREREAKQAEVDRLRREYEAAKDAEAAARSMYNRRRASATHRAAFEQASERADHASWALTHQEATLGTMPSRAEELIASLERYDQQFLEDSARVLAEDPKTLRPFARILREAWEMEPLTDPDVVALFDDHVTDSLAGFAMDRTWATDPRRLYQGGDNAVQYARAADPEASRVAQRGSMHVPPAPAAASSHALQQPLT
;
A
#
# COMPACT_ATOMS: atom_id res chain seq x y z
N MET A 1 -21.40 43.61 29.78
CA MET A 1 -21.35 44.66 30.82
C MET A 1 -19.90 45.17 30.84
N GLY A 2 -19.52 46.44 30.64
CA GLY A 2 -20.11 47.66 30.03
C GLY A 2 -18.93 48.48 29.44
N GLN A 3 -19.04 49.30 28.38
CA GLN A 3 -19.54 50.70 28.37
C GLN A 3 -18.97 51.59 29.50
N PHE A 4 -18.51 52.85 29.32
CA PHE A 4 -18.19 53.75 28.18
C PHE A 4 -17.39 54.97 28.74
N LEU A 5 -16.77 55.92 28.00
CA LEU A 5 -16.61 56.18 26.55
C LEU A 5 -15.10 56.46 26.21
N THR A 6 -14.49 57.52 25.63
CA THR A 6 -14.80 58.85 25.02
C THR A 6 -13.78 59.17 23.88
N THR A 7 -13.87 60.34 23.23
CA THR A 7 -12.99 60.95 22.18
C THR A 7 -12.86 62.47 22.46
N PRO A 8 -12.25 63.42 21.66
CA PRO A 8 -11.74 63.44 20.25
C PRO A 8 -10.29 64.04 20.13
N THR A 9 -9.68 64.54 19.02
CA THR A 9 -10.16 65.42 17.92
C THR A 9 -9.22 65.51 16.66
N THR A 10 -9.84 65.56 15.47
CA THR A 10 -9.45 66.10 14.11
C THR A 10 -8.03 66.54 13.69
N TRP A 11 -7.72 66.38 12.38
CA TRP A 11 -7.31 67.46 11.44
C TRP A 11 -7.65 67.11 9.95
N ARG A 12 -7.36 67.98 8.94
CA ARG A 12 -8.04 68.04 7.61
C ARG A 12 -7.15 68.29 6.36
N PHE A 13 -7.49 67.59 5.26
CA PHE A 13 -7.63 68.00 3.82
C PHE A 13 -6.58 68.82 2.99
N THR A 14 -6.76 68.73 1.65
CA THR A 14 -6.27 69.58 0.52
C THR A 14 -4.90 69.26 -0.13
N SER A 15 -4.56 69.79 -1.33
CA SER A 15 -5.04 69.41 -2.70
C SER A 15 -4.49 70.35 -3.82
N CYS A 16 -3.89 69.84 -4.91
CA CYS A 16 -3.63 70.50 -6.24
C CYS A 16 -2.65 69.65 -7.10
N ARG A 17 -2.33 69.89 -8.40
CA ARG A 17 -3.08 70.34 -9.62
C ARG A 17 -2.22 69.95 -10.87
N MET A 18 -2.67 70.28 -12.10
CA MET A 18 -2.13 69.75 -13.39
C MET A 18 -1.04 70.60 -14.09
N ALA A 19 -0.49 70.02 -15.19
CA ALA A 19 0.11 70.64 -16.39
C ALA A 19 1.64 70.93 -16.37
N PRO A 20 2.33 71.11 -17.54
CA PRO A 20 1.83 71.19 -18.93
C PRO A 20 2.52 70.27 -19.97
N CYS A 21 2.14 70.39 -21.25
CA CYS A 21 2.78 69.77 -22.42
C CYS A 21 3.75 70.71 -23.16
N SER A 22 4.58 70.17 -24.05
CA SER A 22 5.16 70.91 -25.20
C SER A 22 5.42 69.97 -26.39
N CYS A 23 5.65 70.54 -27.58
CA CYS A 23 5.80 69.78 -28.84
C CYS A 23 7.12 70.12 -29.56
N ALA A 24 7.69 69.16 -30.29
CA ALA A 24 8.64 69.41 -31.37
C ALA A 24 8.55 68.29 -32.43
N SER A 25 8.87 68.62 -33.69
CA SER A 25 8.77 67.70 -34.84
C SER A 25 10.15 67.37 -35.41
N HIS A 26 10.27 66.27 -36.17
CA HIS A 26 10.79 66.37 -37.55
C HIS A 26 10.74 65.09 -38.43
N ARG A 27 10.25 65.29 -39.66
CA ARG A 27 10.61 64.69 -40.97
C ARG A 27 10.46 63.17 -41.21
N CYS A 28 10.05 62.88 -42.45
CA CYS A 28 9.93 61.53 -43.03
C CYS A 28 10.82 61.46 -44.28
N ALA A 29 11.51 60.33 -44.51
CA ALA A 29 12.17 60.04 -45.79
C ALA A 29 12.28 58.52 -46.09
N ARG A 30 12.08 58.22 -47.38
CA ARG A 30 12.43 57.05 -48.21
C ARG A 30 13.60 56.18 -47.66
N HIS A 31 13.69 54.86 -47.88
CA HIS A 31 13.48 54.18 -49.17
C HIS A 31 13.24 52.64 -49.11
N ARG A 32 13.37 51.95 -50.28
CA ARG A 32 12.94 50.57 -50.59
C ARG A 32 14.00 49.47 -50.35
N ARG A 33 13.50 48.25 -50.07
CA ARG A 33 14.04 46.90 -50.42
C ARG A 33 15.42 46.47 -49.84
N GLY A 34 15.48 45.22 -49.35
CA GLY A 34 16.73 44.45 -49.21
C GLY A 34 16.66 43.37 -48.11
N ARG A 35 16.87 42.09 -48.45
CA ARG A 35 16.98 41.01 -47.46
C ARG A 35 18.42 40.86 -46.98
N ARG A 36 18.67 40.92 -45.67
CA ARG A 36 19.68 40.13 -44.92
C ARG A 36 19.45 40.35 -43.42
N PHE A 37 19.35 39.26 -42.66
CA PHE A 37 19.30 39.27 -41.19
C PHE A 37 20.48 38.42 -40.68
N SER A 38 21.28 38.95 -39.76
CA SER A 38 22.41 38.20 -39.18
C SER A 38 22.85 38.75 -37.83
N ARG A 39 22.52 37.99 -36.76
CA ARG A 39 23.21 37.95 -35.45
C ARG A 39 23.12 39.24 -34.59
N GLU A 40 23.19 39.19 -33.26
CA GLU A 40 23.46 38.08 -32.33
C GLU A 40 22.86 38.32 -30.93
N ARG A 41 22.74 37.24 -30.11
CA ARG A 41 22.53 37.21 -28.64
C ARG A 41 21.12 37.62 -28.15
N LYS A 42 20.56 37.06 -27.06
CA LYS A 42 21.02 35.97 -26.15
C LYS A 42 19.80 35.33 -25.43
N MET A 43 19.91 34.03 -25.09
CA MET A 43 19.15 33.28 -24.07
C MET A 43 17.60 33.20 -24.22
N SER A 44 16.97 32.03 -24.32
CA SER A 44 16.89 30.86 -23.39
C SER A 44 15.84 31.03 -22.29
N GLU A 45 14.64 30.48 -22.50
CA GLU A 45 13.90 29.67 -21.51
C GLU A 45 12.71 28.97 -22.18
N CYS A 46 12.40 27.74 -21.74
CA CYS A 46 11.34 26.91 -22.32
C CYS A 46 10.30 26.48 -21.28
N LEU A 47 9.03 26.69 -21.62
CA LEU A 47 7.84 25.92 -21.22
C LEU A 47 8.00 24.95 -20.02
N ALA A 48 7.68 25.42 -18.81
CA ALA A 48 7.42 24.58 -17.66
C ALA A 48 5.94 24.70 -17.24
N ILE A 49 5.26 23.56 -17.08
CA ILE A 49 3.89 23.53 -16.55
C ILE A 49 3.97 23.71 -15.02
N PRO A 50 3.31 24.73 -14.43
CA PRO A 50 3.56 25.10 -13.04
C PRO A 50 2.90 24.14 -12.03
N VAL A 51 3.72 23.46 -11.25
CA VAL A 51 3.30 22.79 -10.01
C VAL A 51 2.93 23.88 -8.99
N ARG A 52 1.65 23.96 -8.61
CA ARG A 52 1.19 24.90 -7.57
C ARG A 52 1.45 24.35 -6.16
N ALA A 53 2.40 24.95 -5.46
CA ALA A 53 2.46 24.94 -3.99
C ALA A 53 1.70 26.17 -3.42
N PRO A 54 1.12 26.10 -2.20
CA PRO A 54 0.25 27.16 -1.69
C PRO A 54 0.94 28.20 -0.78
N THR A 55 0.93 29.46 -1.22
CA THR A 55 1.10 30.70 -0.44
C THR A 55 0.21 31.79 -1.10
N THR A 56 -0.30 32.85 -0.46
CA THR A 56 -0.07 33.41 0.89
C THR A 56 -1.42 33.80 1.60
N PRO A 57 -1.65 34.90 2.38
CA PRO A 57 -2.57 34.85 3.52
C PRO A 57 -4.02 35.32 3.28
N THR A 58 -4.88 35.10 4.28
CA THR A 58 -6.29 35.56 4.37
C THR A 58 -6.46 36.98 4.90
N THR A 59 -7.39 37.76 4.33
CA THR A 59 -8.40 38.70 4.93
C THR A 59 -9.06 39.54 3.79
N PRO A 60 -10.18 40.28 3.97
CA PRO A 60 -11.50 39.76 3.55
C PRO A 60 -12.25 40.64 2.51
N ASP A 61 -13.43 40.18 2.09
CA ASP A 61 -14.52 40.92 1.39
C ASP A 61 -14.14 41.68 0.09
N SER A 62 -14.56 41.27 -1.12
CA SER A 62 -15.96 40.93 -1.48
C SER A 62 -16.16 40.72 -3.00
N MET A 63 -17.41 40.41 -3.42
CA MET A 63 -17.99 40.64 -4.76
C MET A 63 -17.43 39.90 -6.00
N ALA A 64 -17.62 38.58 -6.00
CA ALA A 64 -18.30 37.84 -7.08
C ALA A 64 -18.03 38.15 -8.58
N THR A 65 -17.20 37.32 -9.21
CA THR A 65 -17.39 36.87 -10.61
C THR A 65 -17.46 35.34 -10.66
N ARG A 66 -18.67 34.78 -10.54
CA ARG A 66 -18.88 33.32 -10.56
C ARG A 66 -18.40 32.74 -11.89
N SER A 67 -17.46 31.80 -11.83
CA SER A 67 -16.96 31.10 -13.00
C SER A 67 -18.05 30.24 -13.66
N PRO A 68 -17.88 29.82 -14.94
CA PRO A 68 -18.77 28.85 -15.57
C PRO A 68 -18.84 27.52 -14.79
N VAL A 69 -17.76 27.13 -14.11
CA VAL A 69 -17.68 25.89 -13.31
C VAL A 69 -18.48 26.02 -12.01
N GLU A 70 -18.39 27.14 -11.30
CA GLU A 70 -19.23 27.40 -10.12
C GLU A 70 -20.70 27.55 -10.48
N THR A 71 -20.99 28.15 -11.64
CA THR A 71 -22.36 28.24 -12.17
C THR A 71 -22.90 26.86 -12.54
N LEU A 72 -22.06 25.96 -13.05
CA LEU A 72 -22.43 24.57 -13.33
C LEU A 72 -22.61 23.76 -12.04
N ALA A 73 -21.72 23.92 -11.06
CA ALA A 73 -21.82 23.28 -9.74
C ALA A 73 -23.08 23.74 -8.99
N ALA A 74 -23.40 25.04 -9.01
CA ALA A 74 -24.63 25.59 -8.45
C ALA A 74 -25.87 25.05 -9.16
N ARG A 75 -25.84 24.82 -10.48
CA ARG A 75 -26.91 24.15 -11.24
C ARG A 75 -27.04 22.66 -10.93
N PHE A 76 -25.96 21.99 -10.55
CA PHE A 76 -26.03 20.61 -10.04
C PHE A 76 -26.59 20.56 -8.61
N ALA A 77 -26.19 21.48 -7.72
CA ALA A 77 -26.77 21.62 -6.38
C ALA A 77 -28.27 21.98 -6.44
N GLN A 78 -28.66 22.93 -7.30
CA GLN A 78 -30.08 23.24 -7.54
C GLN A 78 -30.88 22.08 -8.18
N ARG A 79 -30.22 21.02 -8.69
CA ARG A 79 -30.87 19.78 -9.13
C ARG A 79 -31.00 18.74 -8.02
N THR A 80 -30.19 18.81 -6.96
CA THR A 80 -30.41 18.03 -5.73
C THR A 80 -31.38 18.71 -4.76
N ASP A 81 -31.45 20.05 -4.80
CA ASP A 81 -32.29 20.87 -3.94
C ASP A 81 -33.66 21.21 -4.56
N GLN A 82 -34.02 20.62 -5.72
CA GLN A 82 -35.42 20.67 -6.15
C GLN A 82 -36.25 19.81 -5.20
N PRO A 83 -37.31 20.35 -4.57
CA PRO A 83 -38.23 19.54 -3.81
C PRO A 83 -39.03 18.67 -4.77
N HIS A 84 -38.54 17.46 -5.02
CA HIS A 84 -39.36 16.34 -5.46
C HIS A 84 -40.59 16.31 -4.55
N SER A 85 -41.80 16.33 -5.13
CA SER A 85 -43.03 16.26 -4.34
C SER A 85 -42.98 15.02 -3.47
N ALA A 86 -43.08 15.21 -2.16
CA ALA A 86 -42.71 14.22 -1.15
C ALA A 86 -43.75 13.09 -0.97
N VAL A 87 -44.12 12.44 -2.07
CA VAL A 87 -44.46 11.02 -2.04
C VAL A 87 -43.17 10.31 -1.63
N ALA A 88 -43.18 9.62 -0.50
CA ALA A 88 -42.01 8.91 0.00
C ALA A 88 -41.71 7.71 -0.93
N ASP A 89 -40.85 7.93 -1.93
CA ASP A 89 -40.34 6.88 -2.78
C ASP A 89 -39.51 5.89 -1.95
N CYS A 90 -40.11 4.75 -1.60
CA CYS A 90 -39.48 3.74 -0.76
C CYS A 90 -38.57 2.79 -1.54
N GLN A 91 -38.20 3.12 -2.78
CA GLN A 91 -37.15 2.44 -3.54
C GLN A 91 -35.80 2.41 -2.81
N GLN A 92 -35.03 1.33 -3.01
CA GLN A 92 -33.71 1.11 -2.43
C GLN A 92 -32.59 1.35 -3.47
N GLU A 93 -31.50 1.99 -3.06
CA GLU A 93 -30.20 1.95 -3.75
C GLU A 93 -29.24 1.12 -2.89
N LEU A 94 -28.65 0.05 -3.42
CA LEU A 94 -27.77 -0.84 -2.67
C LEU A 94 -26.31 -0.44 -2.87
N TRP A 95 -25.69 0.14 -1.84
CA TRP A 95 -24.30 0.58 -1.84
C TRP A 95 -23.42 -0.40 -1.06
N VAL A 96 -22.60 -1.18 -1.77
CA VAL A 96 -21.70 -2.16 -1.17
C VAL A 96 -20.25 -1.68 -1.32
N SER A 97 -19.47 -1.70 -0.25
CA SER A 97 -18.03 -1.43 -0.26
C SER A 97 -17.26 -2.63 0.30
N ILE A 98 -16.39 -3.24 -0.49
CA ILE A 98 -15.64 -4.45 -0.10
C ILE A 98 -14.15 -4.13 0.02
N PHE A 99 -13.55 -4.53 1.14
CA PHE A 99 -12.21 -4.17 1.57
C PHE A 99 -11.35 -5.44 1.74
N PHE A 100 -10.47 -5.71 0.78
CA PHE A 100 -9.58 -6.88 0.74
C PHE A 100 -8.19 -6.54 1.30
N ASP A 101 -7.86 -7.04 2.49
CA ASP A 101 -6.65 -6.59 3.18
C ASP A 101 -5.35 -7.26 2.70
N GLY A 102 -4.22 -6.64 3.06
CA GLY A 102 -2.87 -7.05 2.70
C GLY A 102 -2.43 -8.39 3.28
N THR A 103 -1.40 -8.99 2.70
CA THR A 103 -0.87 -10.27 3.20
C THR A 103 -0.31 -10.08 4.61
N GLY A 104 -0.86 -10.82 5.59
CA GLY A 104 -0.51 -10.66 7.00
C GLY A 104 -1.34 -9.63 7.79
N ASN A 105 -2.21 -8.82 7.15
CA ASN A 105 -3.02 -7.80 7.84
C ASN A 105 -4.40 -8.30 8.29
N ASN A 106 -4.81 -7.90 9.50
CA ASN A 106 -6.13 -8.22 10.05
C ASN A 106 -6.62 -7.13 11.03
N GLU A 107 -7.70 -6.43 10.68
CA GLU A 107 -8.26 -5.31 11.44
C GLU A 107 -8.40 -5.53 12.95
N LYS A 108 -8.65 -6.77 13.41
CA LYS A 108 -8.83 -7.06 14.85
C LYS A 108 -7.50 -7.37 15.56
N ILE A 109 -6.49 -7.83 14.83
CA ILE A 109 -5.17 -8.19 15.36
C ILE A 109 -4.26 -6.96 15.34
N ASP A 110 -4.28 -6.19 14.24
CA ASP A 110 -3.44 -5.02 13.99
C ASP A 110 -3.90 -3.77 14.80
N ALA A 111 -5.05 -3.85 15.48
CA ALA A 111 -5.66 -2.71 16.19
C ALA A 111 -4.94 -2.26 17.46
N PRO A 112 -4.53 -3.14 18.41
CA PRO A 112 -3.92 -2.73 19.68
C PRO A 112 -2.52 -2.12 19.50
N THR A 113 -1.87 -2.39 18.37
CA THR A 113 -0.50 -2.00 18.02
C THR A 113 -0.43 -0.81 17.05
N PHE A 114 -1.58 -0.35 16.53
CA PHE A 114 -1.72 0.62 15.43
C PHE A 114 -1.15 0.15 14.08
N GLU A 115 -0.88 -1.15 13.92
CA GLU A 115 -0.35 -1.77 12.70
C GLU A 115 -1.35 -1.72 11.52
N HIS A 116 -2.62 -1.34 11.75
CA HIS A 116 -3.69 -1.27 10.75
C HIS A 116 -3.22 -0.83 9.35
N SER A 117 -3.55 -1.64 8.33
CA SER A 117 -3.44 -1.23 6.94
C SER A 117 -4.36 -0.06 6.59
N ASN A 118 -4.09 0.59 5.45
CA ASN A 118 -4.94 1.62 4.88
C ASN A 118 -6.29 1.06 4.41
N VAL A 119 -6.39 -0.24 4.11
CA VAL A 119 -7.66 -0.91 3.78
C VAL A 119 -8.55 -1.03 5.01
N SER A 120 -7.99 -1.48 6.14
CA SER A 120 -8.71 -1.50 7.42
C SER A 120 -9.08 -0.09 7.91
N ARG A 121 -8.18 0.89 7.81
CA ARG A 121 -8.48 2.29 8.18
C ARG A 121 -9.63 2.87 7.35
N LEU A 122 -9.72 2.55 6.04
CA LEU A 122 -10.84 2.94 5.18
C LEU A 122 -12.13 2.15 5.49
N HIS A 123 -12.03 0.86 5.84
CA HIS A 123 -13.17 0.05 6.28
C HIS A 123 -13.78 0.55 7.60
N ARG A 124 -12.95 0.93 8.59
CA ARG A 124 -13.38 1.59 9.83
C ARG A 124 -14.00 2.96 9.56
N ALA A 125 -13.56 3.68 8.52
CA ALA A 125 -14.15 4.95 8.09
C ALA A 125 -15.45 4.82 7.28
N ALA A 126 -15.84 3.62 6.83
CA ALA A 126 -17.03 3.42 6.00
C ALA A 126 -18.35 3.58 6.77
N VAL A 127 -19.42 3.91 6.03
CA VAL A 127 -20.79 3.93 6.53
C VAL A 127 -21.38 2.52 6.46
N GLU A 128 -22.06 2.13 7.53
CA GLU A 128 -22.83 0.89 7.64
C GLU A 128 -24.22 1.28 8.14
N ASP A 129 -25.22 0.98 7.32
CA ASP A 129 -26.61 1.43 7.43
C ASP A 129 -27.45 0.55 6.49
N THR A 130 -27.54 -0.74 6.83
CA THR A 130 -28.22 -1.79 6.06
C THR A 130 -29.70 -1.48 5.77
N PRO A 131 -30.49 -0.83 6.65
CA PRO A 131 -31.84 -0.38 6.33
C PRO A 131 -31.90 0.59 5.15
N MET A 132 -30.91 1.48 5.01
CA MET A 132 -30.76 2.38 3.86
C MET A 132 -29.85 1.80 2.77
N GLY A 133 -29.62 0.49 2.77
CA GLY A 133 -28.86 -0.22 1.74
C GLY A 133 -27.35 0.05 1.72
N LYS A 134 -26.73 0.58 2.79
CA LYS A 134 -25.28 0.88 2.83
C LYS A 134 -24.55 -0.19 3.62
N VAL A 135 -23.68 -0.94 2.95
CA VAL A 135 -23.02 -2.13 3.49
C VAL A 135 -21.51 -2.04 3.26
N ARG A 136 -20.74 -2.34 4.31
CA ARG A 136 -19.29 -2.52 4.24
C ARG A 136 -18.94 -3.99 4.53
N ILE A 137 -17.98 -4.53 3.81
CA ILE A 137 -17.55 -5.93 3.92
C ILE A 137 -16.02 -5.95 4.02
N TYR A 138 -15.49 -6.39 5.16
CA TYR A 138 -14.06 -6.62 5.35
C TYR A 138 -13.69 -8.07 5.01
N VAL A 139 -12.56 -8.25 4.32
CA VAL A 139 -11.98 -9.57 4.00
C VAL A 139 -10.55 -9.58 4.56
N PRO A 140 -10.26 -10.35 5.64
CA PRO A 140 -8.94 -10.40 6.26
C PRO A 140 -7.84 -10.85 5.31
N GLY A 141 -6.62 -10.39 5.57
CA GLY A 141 -5.44 -10.70 4.79
C GLY A 141 -5.15 -12.20 4.67
N ILE A 142 -4.58 -12.60 3.53
CA ILE A 142 -4.02 -13.94 3.34
C ILE A 142 -2.92 -14.18 4.38
N GLY A 143 -2.94 -15.36 5.01
CA GLY A 143 -2.04 -15.70 6.12
C GLY A 143 -2.53 -15.26 7.50
N THR A 144 -3.66 -14.56 7.60
CA THR A 144 -4.30 -14.24 8.89
C THR A 144 -5.56 -15.09 9.14
N PRO A 145 -6.01 -15.24 10.41
CA PRO A 145 -7.20 -16.02 10.74
C PRO A 145 -8.48 -15.42 10.15
N PHE A 146 -9.30 -16.25 9.51
CA PHE A 146 -10.60 -15.88 8.95
C PHE A 146 -11.62 -17.01 9.19
N ARG A 147 -12.40 -16.88 10.27
CA ARG A 147 -13.26 -17.93 10.83
C ARG A 147 -14.39 -18.36 9.90
N GLU A 148 -14.92 -17.42 9.13
CA GLU A 148 -16.03 -17.59 8.20
C GLU A 148 -15.69 -18.43 6.94
N ILE A 149 -14.41 -18.78 6.76
CA ILE A 149 -13.94 -19.78 5.79
C ILE A 149 -13.11 -20.91 6.44
N GLY A 150 -13.05 -20.97 7.77
CA GLY A 150 -12.25 -21.96 8.52
C GLY A 150 -10.73 -21.77 8.44
N ASP A 151 -10.25 -20.65 7.90
CA ASP A 151 -8.82 -20.38 7.73
C ASP A 151 -8.18 -19.94 9.05
N ARG A 152 -7.15 -20.65 9.51
CA ARG A 152 -6.39 -20.34 10.72
C ARG A 152 -5.23 -19.37 10.44
N GLY A 153 -4.94 -19.05 9.18
CA GLY A 153 -3.78 -18.27 8.77
C GLY A 153 -2.47 -19.05 8.84
N GLY A 154 -1.37 -18.35 9.13
CA GLY A 154 -0.06 -18.95 9.35
C GLY A 154 0.97 -18.63 8.26
N LYS A 155 2.25 -18.82 8.59
CA LYS A 155 3.39 -18.34 7.78
C LYS A 155 3.55 -19.10 6.46
N LEU A 156 3.20 -20.38 6.41
CA LEU A 156 3.14 -21.15 5.15
C LEU A 156 2.03 -20.65 4.22
N ALA A 157 0.82 -20.41 4.74
CA ALA A 157 -0.29 -19.86 3.97
C ALA A 157 0.02 -18.45 3.44
N MET A 158 0.68 -17.62 4.27
CA MET A 158 1.26 -16.33 3.87
C MET A 158 2.28 -16.48 2.73
N ALA A 159 3.16 -17.48 2.74
CA ALA A 159 4.12 -17.66 1.64
C ALA A 159 3.40 -18.03 0.33
N VAL A 160 2.63 -19.13 0.32
CA VAL A 160 2.10 -19.76 -0.91
C VAL A 160 0.74 -19.23 -1.39
N ALA A 161 0.26 -18.11 -0.82
CA ALA A 161 -1.02 -17.48 -1.14
C ALA A 161 -2.28 -18.35 -0.90
N GLN A 162 -2.20 -19.30 0.04
CA GLN A 162 -3.28 -20.22 0.37
C GLN A 162 -4.50 -19.46 0.92
N GLY A 163 -5.71 -19.92 0.56
CA GLY A 163 -6.97 -19.28 1.00
C GLY A 163 -7.34 -18.00 0.21
N GLY A 164 -6.58 -17.61 -0.81
CA GLY A 164 -6.93 -16.50 -1.69
C GLY A 164 -8.24 -16.72 -2.48
N GLU A 165 -8.43 -17.93 -3.00
CA GLU A 165 -9.67 -18.36 -3.68
C GLU A 165 -10.88 -18.39 -2.73
N ALA A 166 -10.71 -18.96 -1.53
CA ALA A 166 -11.78 -19.09 -0.54
C ALA A 166 -12.33 -17.72 -0.07
N ARG A 167 -11.44 -16.72 0.07
CA ARG A 167 -11.79 -15.32 0.34
C ARG A 167 -12.61 -14.68 -0.80
N LEU A 168 -12.24 -14.92 -2.05
CA LEU A 168 -12.97 -14.42 -3.22
C LEU A 168 -14.38 -15.02 -3.31
N GLU A 169 -14.51 -16.33 -3.12
CA GLU A 169 -15.80 -16.99 -3.16
C GLU A 169 -16.68 -16.68 -1.93
N TRP A 170 -16.08 -16.42 -0.76
CA TRP A 170 -16.80 -15.87 0.39
C TRP A 170 -17.34 -14.47 0.08
N ALA A 171 -16.52 -13.58 -0.48
CA ALA A 171 -16.96 -12.23 -0.85
C ALA A 171 -18.06 -12.25 -1.93
N MET A 172 -18.01 -13.20 -2.88
CA MET A 172 -19.05 -13.37 -3.89
C MET A 172 -20.38 -13.79 -3.25
N ARG A 173 -20.35 -14.80 -2.36
CA ARG A 173 -21.54 -15.23 -1.60
C ARG A 173 -22.11 -14.11 -0.72
N ARG A 174 -21.25 -13.29 -0.10
CA ARG A 174 -21.67 -12.15 0.74
C ARG A 174 -22.33 -11.04 -0.08
N LEU A 175 -21.80 -10.72 -1.27
CA LEU A 175 -22.44 -9.79 -2.22
C LEU A 175 -23.79 -10.35 -2.73
N GLU A 176 -23.84 -11.63 -3.11
CA GLU A 176 -25.08 -12.31 -3.51
C GLU A 176 -26.12 -12.41 -2.38
N GLN A 177 -25.68 -12.46 -1.12
CA GLN A 177 -26.55 -12.38 0.04
C GLN A 177 -27.16 -10.98 0.16
N GLU A 178 -26.36 -9.91 0.12
CA GLU A 178 -26.88 -8.54 0.20
C GLU A 178 -27.88 -8.20 -0.92
N VAL A 179 -27.61 -8.63 -2.15
CA VAL A 179 -28.56 -8.45 -3.27
C VAL A 179 -29.86 -9.21 -3.02
N ARG A 180 -29.81 -10.43 -2.46
CA ARG A 180 -31.01 -11.21 -2.11
C ARG A 180 -31.78 -10.60 -0.94
N GLU A 181 -31.10 -10.08 0.08
CA GLU A 181 -31.74 -9.44 1.23
C GLU A 181 -32.38 -8.10 0.85
N ALA A 182 -31.72 -7.29 0.01
CA ALA A 182 -32.32 -6.09 -0.57
C ALA A 182 -33.56 -6.44 -1.43
N ALA A 183 -33.50 -7.52 -2.22
CA ALA A 183 -34.62 -8.00 -3.02
C ALA A 183 -35.76 -8.55 -2.16
N ALA A 184 -35.47 -9.19 -1.02
CA ALA A 184 -36.47 -9.64 -0.06
C ALA A 184 -37.17 -8.46 0.66
N ARG A 185 -36.46 -7.36 0.91
CA ARG A 185 -37.07 -6.09 1.38
C ARG A 185 -37.91 -5.42 0.28
N ALA A 186 -37.62 -5.69 -0.99
CA ALA A 186 -38.28 -5.10 -2.17
C ALA A 186 -39.59 -5.78 -2.60
N GLN A 187 -40.33 -6.42 -1.67
CA GLN A 187 -41.58 -7.13 -1.98
C GLN A 187 -42.80 -6.23 -2.24
N ASN A 188 -42.73 -4.94 -1.91
CA ASN A 188 -43.77 -3.97 -2.21
C ASN A 188 -43.51 -3.34 -3.60
N PRO A 189 -44.46 -3.27 -4.55
CA PRO A 189 -44.24 -2.72 -5.89
C PRO A 189 -43.74 -1.27 -5.96
N VAL A 190 -43.85 -0.48 -4.89
CA VAL A 190 -43.22 0.86 -4.76
C VAL A 190 -41.81 0.85 -4.13
N ASN A 191 -41.39 -0.24 -3.48
CA ASN A 191 -40.03 -0.42 -2.96
C ASN A 191 -39.25 -1.36 -3.89
N LYS A 192 -38.63 -0.81 -4.94
CA LYS A 192 -37.78 -1.57 -5.87
C LYS A 192 -36.30 -1.20 -5.69
N ILE A 193 -35.40 -2.13 -5.98
CA ILE A 193 -33.97 -1.81 -6.14
C ILE A 193 -33.81 -1.00 -7.43
N ARG A 194 -33.34 0.24 -7.31
CA ARG A 194 -33.00 1.13 -8.42
C ARG A 194 -31.63 0.83 -9.01
N GLY A 195 -30.67 0.52 -8.16
CA GLY A 195 -29.30 0.22 -8.54
C GLY A 195 -28.51 -0.52 -7.46
N ILE A 196 -27.43 -1.16 -7.90
CA ILE A 196 -26.40 -1.78 -7.08
C ILE A 196 -25.08 -1.07 -7.40
N HIS A 197 -24.51 -0.40 -6.42
CA HIS A 197 -23.29 0.38 -6.52
C HIS A 197 -22.19 -0.31 -5.71
N LEU A 198 -21.21 -0.89 -6.40
CA LEU A 198 -20.08 -1.59 -5.78
C LEU A 198 -18.80 -0.73 -5.83
N ALA A 199 -18.23 -0.47 -4.65
CA ALA A 199 -16.87 0.02 -4.49
C ALA A 199 -15.95 -1.11 -3.99
N LEU A 200 -14.72 -1.16 -4.50
CA LEU A 200 -13.71 -2.13 -4.10
C LEU A 200 -12.47 -1.43 -3.56
N PHE A 201 -11.87 -2.00 -2.52
CA PHE A 201 -10.59 -1.59 -1.97
C PHE A 201 -9.69 -2.79 -1.78
N GLY A 202 -8.38 -2.61 -1.94
CA GLY A 202 -7.43 -3.63 -1.47
C GLY A 202 -5.97 -3.19 -1.47
N PHE A 203 -5.15 -3.94 -0.74
CA PHE A 203 -3.70 -3.75 -0.61
C PHE A 203 -2.98 -5.08 -0.91
N SER A 204 -1.80 -5.07 -1.55
CA SER A 204 -0.97 -6.28 -1.71
C SER A 204 -1.72 -7.37 -2.49
N ARG A 205 -1.74 -8.61 -1.98
CA ARG A 205 -2.59 -9.69 -2.51
C ARG A 205 -4.08 -9.42 -2.36
N GLY A 206 -4.50 -8.60 -1.39
CA GLY A 206 -5.86 -8.07 -1.31
C GLY A 206 -6.22 -7.14 -2.48
N ALA A 207 -5.28 -6.35 -2.99
CA ALA A 207 -5.47 -5.58 -4.23
C ALA A 207 -5.61 -6.51 -5.45
N ALA A 208 -4.83 -7.61 -5.50
CA ALA A 208 -4.97 -8.63 -6.53
C ALA A 208 -6.34 -9.34 -6.43
N GLN A 209 -6.81 -9.60 -5.21
CA GLN A 209 -8.17 -10.10 -4.97
C GLN A 209 -9.23 -9.10 -5.42
N ALA A 210 -9.13 -7.81 -5.11
CA ALA A 210 -10.08 -6.80 -5.59
C ALA A 210 -10.18 -6.77 -7.13
N ARG A 211 -9.06 -6.90 -7.83
CA ARG A 211 -9.00 -6.98 -9.30
C ARG A 211 -9.63 -8.28 -9.82
N ALA A 212 -9.25 -9.43 -9.28
CA ALA A 212 -9.84 -10.73 -9.63
C ALA A 212 -11.36 -10.79 -9.32
N PHE A 213 -11.79 -10.15 -8.23
CA PHE A 213 -13.18 -10.04 -7.81
C PHE A 213 -14.01 -9.22 -8.79
N ALA A 214 -13.51 -8.06 -9.23
CA ALA A 214 -14.18 -7.27 -10.27
C ALA A 214 -14.39 -8.08 -11.57
N ARG A 215 -13.44 -8.96 -11.92
CA ARG A 215 -13.58 -9.87 -13.08
C ARG A 215 -14.62 -10.99 -12.85
N ARG A 216 -14.80 -11.46 -11.62
CA ARG A 216 -15.91 -12.37 -11.25
C ARG A 216 -17.27 -11.65 -11.30
N VAL A 217 -17.35 -10.44 -10.75
CA VAL A 217 -18.53 -9.57 -10.82
C VAL A 217 -18.93 -9.27 -12.26
N ALA A 218 -17.96 -9.00 -13.15
CA ALA A 218 -18.21 -8.80 -14.58
C ALA A 218 -18.91 -10.00 -15.24
N ARG A 219 -18.53 -11.23 -14.87
CA ARG A 219 -19.18 -12.48 -15.34
C ARG A 219 -20.60 -12.68 -14.77
N ARG A 220 -20.99 -11.93 -13.75
CA ARG A 220 -22.35 -11.90 -13.16
C ARG A 220 -23.16 -10.67 -13.60
N CYS A 221 -22.64 -9.90 -14.54
CA CYS A 221 -23.33 -8.78 -15.16
C CYS A 221 -23.50 -9.03 -16.67
N ARG A 222 -24.55 -8.45 -17.25
CA ARG A 222 -24.70 -8.31 -18.72
C ARG A 222 -24.77 -6.84 -19.06
N ARG A 223 -24.32 -6.46 -20.27
CA ARG A 223 -24.48 -5.08 -20.77
C ARG A 223 -25.95 -4.78 -20.99
N SER A 224 -26.34 -3.53 -20.72
CA SER A 224 -27.68 -2.99 -20.98
C SER A 224 -27.52 -1.56 -21.48
N GLY A 225 -27.55 -1.38 -22.81
CA GLY A 225 -27.14 -0.14 -23.46
C GLY A 225 -25.71 0.27 -23.10
N ALA A 226 -25.54 1.48 -22.56
CA ALA A 226 -24.27 1.99 -22.07
C ALA A 226 -23.85 1.41 -20.71
N GLY A 227 -24.78 0.88 -19.92
CA GLY A 227 -24.54 0.40 -18.56
C GLY A 227 -24.50 -1.12 -18.43
N TRP A 228 -24.58 -1.59 -17.18
CA TRP A 228 -24.60 -3.01 -16.81
C TRP A 228 -25.83 -3.32 -15.97
N VAL A 229 -26.31 -4.56 -16.03
CA VAL A 229 -27.32 -5.11 -15.10
C VAL A 229 -26.84 -6.43 -14.51
N TRP A 230 -27.08 -6.61 -13.21
CA TRP A 230 -26.81 -7.84 -12.47
C TRP A 230 -27.71 -8.97 -12.96
N THR A 231 -27.15 -10.16 -13.25
CA THR A 231 -27.92 -11.26 -13.83
C THR A 231 -28.91 -11.88 -12.83
N GLY A 232 -28.55 -11.90 -11.54
CA GLY A 232 -29.40 -12.39 -10.45
C GLY A 232 -30.48 -11.40 -10.02
N GLY A 233 -31.36 -11.00 -10.95
CA GLY A 233 -32.52 -10.13 -10.69
C GLY A 233 -32.74 -9.00 -11.71
N GLY A 234 -31.76 -8.72 -12.58
CA GLY A 234 -31.88 -7.72 -13.65
C GLY A 234 -31.66 -6.26 -13.22
N TYR A 235 -31.28 -6.01 -11.96
CA TYR A 235 -31.06 -4.68 -11.40
C TYR A 235 -29.88 -3.95 -12.08
N PRO A 236 -29.97 -2.62 -12.32
CA PRO A 236 -28.82 -1.80 -12.73
C PRO A 236 -27.62 -1.98 -11.81
N PHE A 237 -26.43 -2.11 -12.38
CA PHE A 237 -25.19 -2.38 -11.65
C PHE A 237 -24.07 -1.43 -12.07
N ARG A 238 -23.32 -0.91 -11.10
CA ARG A 238 -22.18 -0.01 -11.31
C ARG A 238 -21.00 -0.42 -10.43
N LEU A 239 -19.83 -0.65 -11.04
CA LEU A 239 -18.57 -0.79 -10.29
C LEU A 239 -17.85 0.56 -10.28
N TYR A 240 -18.38 1.50 -9.50
CA TYR A 240 -18.09 2.93 -9.67
C TYR A 240 -16.72 3.35 -9.14
N PHE A 241 -16.12 2.57 -8.22
CA PHE A 241 -14.80 2.87 -7.66
C PHE A 241 -13.98 1.61 -7.34
N MET A 242 -12.67 1.67 -7.61
CA MET A 242 -11.68 0.69 -7.18
C MET A 242 -10.43 1.42 -6.65
N GLY A 243 -10.14 1.29 -5.36
CA GLY A 243 -8.96 1.86 -4.69
C GLY A 243 -7.93 0.81 -4.32
N LEU A 244 -6.77 0.82 -4.99
CA LEU A 244 -5.71 -0.18 -4.84
C LEU A 244 -4.46 0.42 -4.19
N PHE A 245 -3.83 -0.34 -3.30
CA PHE A 245 -2.48 -0.08 -2.80
C PHE A 245 -1.55 -1.22 -3.23
N ASP A 246 -0.47 -0.86 -3.92
CA ASP A 246 0.69 -1.68 -4.29
C ASP A 246 0.35 -3.15 -4.58
N THR A 247 -0.33 -3.39 -5.71
CA THR A 247 -0.81 -4.73 -6.09
C THR A 247 0.37 -5.69 -6.23
N VAL A 248 0.30 -6.81 -5.50
CA VAL A 248 1.24 -7.93 -5.60
C VAL A 248 0.43 -9.21 -5.60
N ALA A 249 0.39 -9.94 -6.71
CA ALA A 249 -0.35 -11.20 -6.83
C ALA A 249 0.52 -12.46 -6.67
N SER A 250 1.85 -12.32 -6.73
CA SER A 250 2.73 -13.46 -7.01
C SER A 250 2.84 -14.49 -5.89
N VAL A 251 2.99 -15.75 -6.29
CA VAL A 251 3.44 -16.86 -5.43
C VAL A 251 4.95 -17.03 -5.54
N GLY A 252 5.69 -16.01 -5.12
CA GLY A 252 7.08 -16.21 -4.75
C GLY A 252 7.16 -17.24 -3.62
N VAL A 253 7.54 -18.48 -3.94
CA VAL A 253 8.07 -19.43 -2.95
C VAL A 253 9.49 -18.95 -2.63
N PRO A 254 9.70 -18.21 -1.53
CA PRO A 254 10.99 -17.58 -1.26
C PRO A 254 11.94 -18.66 -0.75
N ALA A 255 13.23 -18.35 -0.54
CA ALA A 255 14.06 -19.30 0.22
C ALA A 255 13.52 -19.50 1.65
N ALA A 256 12.70 -18.56 2.16
CA ALA A 256 11.91 -18.71 3.37
C ALA A 256 10.92 -19.90 3.34
N ALA A 257 10.40 -20.34 2.19
CA ALA A 257 9.57 -21.54 2.13
C ALA A 257 10.35 -22.81 2.52
N ARG A 258 11.68 -22.83 2.29
CA ARG A 258 12.55 -23.91 2.79
C ARG A 258 12.69 -23.90 4.32
N ARG A 259 12.46 -22.75 4.98
CA ARG A 259 12.42 -22.64 6.46
C ARG A 259 11.21 -23.36 7.05
N TYR A 260 10.14 -23.56 6.27
CA TYR A 260 8.92 -24.28 6.66
C TYR A 260 8.85 -25.71 6.11
N ALA A 261 9.96 -26.28 5.64
CA ALA A 261 10.00 -27.64 5.11
C ALA A 261 9.54 -28.71 6.13
N GLY A 262 9.78 -28.50 7.43
CA GLY A 262 9.28 -29.38 8.49
C GLY A 262 7.76 -29.33 8.68
N GLU A 263 7.17 -28.13 8.66
CA GLU A 263 5.71 -27.94 8.71
C GLU A 263 5.02 -28.55 7.48
N ALA A 264 5.62 -28.37 6.30
CA ALA A 264 5.13 -28.97 5.05
C ALA A 264 5.20 -30.51 5.06
N ALA A 265 6.26 -31.09 5.64
CA ALA A 265 6.41 -32.55 5.76
C ALA A 265 5.36 -33.17 6.70
N ALA A 266 5.01 -32.50 7.81
CA ALA A 266 4.01 -32.99 8.76
C ALA A 266 2.59 -33.05 8.14
N LEU A 267 2.29 -32.21 7.16
CA LEU A 267 0.96 -32.12 6.51
C LEU A 267 0.76 -33.08 5.33
N MET A 268 1.81 -33.68 4.75
CA MET A 268 1.69 -34.67 3.65
C MET A 268 2.68 -35.84 3.79
N PRO A 269 2.39 -36.84 4.65
CA PRO A 269 3.28 -37.99 4.85
C PRO A 269 3.44 -38.92 3.63
N LEU A 270 2.50 -38.90 2.67
CA LEU A 270 2.39 -39.91 1.61
C LEU A 270 2.67 -39.40 0.18
N VAL A 271 3.06 -38.14 -0.01
CA VAL A 271 3.32 -37.54 -1.33
C VAL A 271 4.71 -36.90 -1.33
N GLY A 272 5.73 -37.70 -1.63
CA GLY A 272 7.13 -37.32 -1.45
C GLY A 272 7.58 -36.10 -2.27
N ALA A 273 8.25 -35.16 -1.60
CA ALA A 273 9.22 -34.17 -2.10
C ALA A 273 8.86 -33.19 -3.23
N ILE A 274 7.74 -33.34 -3.93
CA ILE A 274 7.49 -32.65 -5.22
C ILE A 274 6.91 -31.21 -5.12
N PRO A 275 6.05 -30.82 -4.14
CA PRO A 275 5.48 -29.47 -4.12
C PRO A 275 6.51 -28.33 -3.99
N VAL A 276 7.63 -28.57 -3.29
CA VAL A 276 8.64 -27.54 -2.99
C VAL A 276 9.56 -27.23 -4.18
N LEU A 277 9.74 -28.16 -5.11
CA LEU A 277 10.51 -27.90 -6.35
C LEU A 277 9.66 -27.24 -7.45
N MET A 278 8.42 -27.67 -7.65
CA MET A 278 7.61 -27.23 -8.80
C MET A 278 7.32 -25.73 -8.80
N ALA A 279 7.22 -25.10 -7.62
CA ALA A 279 7.03 -23.65 -7.49
C ALA A 279 8.28 -22.80 -7.85
N SER A 280 9.41 -23.42 -8.22
CA SER A 280 10.61 -22.69 -8.67
C SER A 280 10.62 -22.37 -10.17
N GLN A 281 9.65 -22.87 -10.94
CA GLN A 281 9.53 -22.66 -12.39
C GLN A 281 8.08 -22.39 -12.87
N ALA A 282 7.19 -21.96 -11.98
CA ALA A 282 5.84 -21.50 -12.36
C ALA A 282 5.84 -19.98 -12.58
N ASP A 283 5.20 -19.50 -13.64
CA ASP A 283 5.11 -18.08 -13.95
C ASP A 283 4.20 -17.34 -12.95
N GLY A 284 4.82 -16.50 -12.11
CA GLY A 284 4.19 -15.41 -11.39
C GLY A 284 3.15 -15.80 -10.34
N HIS A 285 1.95 -16.15 -10.79
CA HIS A 285 0.70 -15.93 -10.06
C HIS A 285 -0.01 -17.21 -9.61
N SER A 286 -0.76 -17.09 -8.52
CA SER A 286 -1.79 -18.10 -8.20
C SER A 286 -2.82 -18.18 -9.32
N ALA A 287 -3.39 -19.36 -9.59
CA ALA A 287 -4.45 -19.52 -10.60
C ALA A 287 -5.64 -18.54 -10.43
N TRP A 288 -5.98 -18.20 -9.17
CA TRP A 288 -7.04 -17.23 -8.83
C TRP A 288 -6.72 -15.78 -9.21
N ALA A 289 -5.44 -15.48 -9.50
CA ALA A 289 -4.89 -14.17 -9.86
C ALA A 289 -4.26 -14.15 -11.28
N SER A 290 -4.52 -15.16 -12.11
CA SER A 290 -3.94 -15.34 -13.46
C SER A 290 -4.26 -14.23 -14.49
N ASP A 291 -5.23 -13.37 -14.22
CA ASP A 291 -5.58 -12.23 -15.09
C ASP A 291 -6.13 -11.10 -14.21
N LEU A 292 -5.38 -10.00 -14.15
CA LEU A 292 -5.63 -8.86 -13.24
C LEU A 292 -5.96 -7.56 -13.99
N ARG A 293 -6.29 -7.66 -15.29
CA ARG A 293 -6.75 -6.52 -16.11
C ARG A 293 -8.01 -5.91 -15.53
N ILE A 294 -8.08 -4.58 -15.55
CA ILE A 294 -9.17 -3.81 -14.94
C ILE A 294 -10.38 -3.89 -15.88
N PRO A 295 -11.47 -4.62 -15.54
CA PRO A 295 -12.57 -4.79 -16.47
C PRO A 295 -13.25 -3.45 -16.76
N SER A 296 -13.65 -3.21 -18.00
CA SER A 296 -14.22 -1.94 -18.48
C SER A 296 -15.59 -1.56 -17.88
N MET A 297 -16.08 -2.32 -16.90
CA MET A 297 -17.19 -1.92 -16.01
C MET A 297 -16.74 -1.07 -14.82
N VAL A 298 -15.43 -0.99 -14.55
CA VAL A 298 -14.84 -0.17 -13.49
C VAL A 298 -14.84 1.28 -13.96
N GLU A 299 -15.63 2.14 -13.33
CA GLU A 299 -15.76 3.54 -13.79
C GLU A 299 -14.55 4.40 -13.38
N ARG A 300 -13.97 4.15 -12.20
CA ARG A 300 -12.73 4.78 -11.72
C ARG A 300 -11.88 3.77 -10.96
N CYS A 301 -10.65 3.56 -11.41
CA CYS A 301 -9.62 2.82 -10.69
C CYS A 301 -8.47 3.77 -10.29
N VAL A 302 -8.09 3.77 -9.02
CA VAL A 302 -6.94 4.52 -8.49
C VAL A 302 -5.98 3.51 -7.86
N HIS A 303 -4.71 3.52 -8.26
CA HIS A 303 -3.69 2.59 -7.76
C HIS A 303 -2.48 3.37 -7.25
N TYR A 304 -2.12 3.21 -5.98
CA TYR A 304 -0.94 3.84 -5.38
C TYR A 304 0.15 2.80 -5.16
N CYS A 305 1.36 3.05 -5.70
CA CYS A 305 2.45 2.08 -5.78
C CYS A 305 3.66 2.53 -4.94
N ALA A 306 4.37 1.56 -4.37
CA ALA A 306 5.61 1.76 -3.64
C ALA A 306 6.80 1.94 -4.60
N ALA A 307 7.47 3.08 -4.51
CA ALA A 307 8.56 3.45 -5.41
C ALA A 307 9.95 2.93 -5.01
N HIS A 308 10.14 2.51 -3.76
CA HIS A 308 11.41 1.99 -3.24
C HIS A 308 11.37 0.49 -2.92
N GLU A 309 10.22 -0.18 -3.15
CA GLU A 309 10.12 -1.63 -3.03
C GLU A 309 10.93 -2.30 -4.14
N ILE A 310 11.81 -3.23 -3.81
CA ILE A 310 12.67 -3.95 -4.77
C ILE A 310 12.64 -5.47 -4.64
N ARG A 311 12.02 -6.05 -3.59
CA ARG A 311 11.97 -7.51 -3.37
C ARG A 311 11.37 -8.26 -4.57
N ASN A 312 12.07 -9.28 -5.05
CA ASN A 312 11.57 -10.21 -6.06
C ASN A 312 10.34 -11.01 -5.58
N SER A 313 10.11 -11.13 -4.26
CA SER A 313 8.87 -11.67 -3.69
C SER A 313 7.68 -10.69 -3.74
N PHE A 314 7.91 -9.41 -4.07
CA PHE A 314 6.89 -8.35 -4.15
C PHE A 314 6.88 -7.63 -5.53
N PRO A 315 6.76 -8.36 -6.66
CA PRO A 315 6.61 -7.75 -7.98
C PRO A 315 5.32 -6.92 -8.05
N LEU A 316 5.37 -5.77 -8.72
CA LEU A 316 4.21 -4.89 -8.88
C LEU A 316 3.35 -5.30 -10.07
N ASP A 317 2.10 -5.66 -9.83
CA ASP A 317 1.09 -5.74 -10.87
C ASP A 317 0.57 -4.34 -11.19
N SER A 318 1.05 -3.71 -12.26
CA SER A 318 0.56 -2.39 -12.69
C SER A 318 -0.87 -2.49 -13.25
N VAL A 319 -1.59 -1.36 -13.27
CA VAL A 319 -2.84 -1.22 -14.05
C VAL A 319 -2.60 -0.81 -15.51
N LEU A 320 -1.34 -0.83 -15.96
CA LEU A 320 -0.95 -0.73 -17.36
C LEU A 320 -1.43 -1.96 -18.16
N GLU A 321 -1.90 -1.74 -19.38
CA GLU A 321 -2.29 -2.77 -20.35
C GLU A 321 -1.64 -2.42 -21.71
N ASP A 322 -0.85 -3.35 -22.25
CA ASP A 322 -0.10 -3.21 -23.52
C ASP A 322 0.67 -1.88 -23.67
N GLY A 323 1.35 -1.46 -22.60
CA GLY A 323 2.16 -0.24 -22.56
C GLY A 323 1.35 1.06 -22.41
N ARG A 324 0.03 0.99 -22.16
CA ARG A 324 -0.85 2.16 -22.00
C ARG A 324 -1.74 2.02 -20.76
N TYR A 325 -2.12 3.13 -20.15
CA TYR A 325 -3.11 3.10 -19.07
C TYR A 325 -4.53 3.11 -19.66
N PRO A 326 -5.44 2.22 -19.22
CA PRO A 326 -6.86 2.33 -19.50
C PRO A 326 -7.41 3.69 -19.03
N ALA A 327 -8.35 4.29 -19.79
CA ALA A 327 -8.80 5.66 -19.54
C ALA A 327 -9.54 5.87 -18.20
N ASN A 328 -9.98 4.78 -17.56
CA ASN A 328 -10.59 4.72 -16.24
C ASN A 328 -9.56 4.53 -15.09
N CYS A 329 -8.28 4.32 -15.41
CA CYS A 329 -7.22 4.00 -14.46
C CYS A 329 -6.27 5.18 -14.21
N HIS A 330 -5.85 5.35 -12.95
CA HIS A 330 -4.89 6.37 -12.52
C HIS A 330 -3.89 5.78 -11.51
N GLU A 331 -2.66 5.56 -11.96
CA GLU A 331 -1.57 4.99 -11.16
C GLU A 331 -0.60 6.08 -10.67
N VAL A 332 -0.16 6.01 -9.40
CA VAL A 332 0.71 7.02 -8.77
C VAL A 332 1.78 6.36 -7.91
N PHE A 333 3.03 6.79 -8.04
CA PHE A 333 4.13 6.30 -7.22
C PHE A 333 4.36 7.18 -6.00
N TYR A 334 4.43 6.56 -4.82
CA TYR A 334 4.67 7.19 -3.53
C TYR A 334 6.07 6.82 -3.01
N PRO A 335 6.79 7.76 -2.35
CA PRO A 335 7.98 7.40 -1.58
C PRO A 335 7.63 6.35 -0.53
N GLY A 336 8.42 5.28 -0.50
CA GLY A 336 8.26 4.19 0.46
C GLY A 336 8.36 2.81 -0.18
N VAL A 337 8.40 1.79 0.68
CA VAL A 337 8.28 0.37 0.33
C VAL A 337 6.84 -0.12 0.48
N HIS A 338 6.57 -1.41 0.27
CA HIS A 338 5.20 -1.97 0.20
C HIS A 338 4.21 -1.45 1.27
N SER A 339 4.57 -1.58 2.55
CA SER A 339 3.73 -1.19 3.69
C SER A 339 3.86 0.29 4.09
N ASP A 340 4.86 1.02 3.57
CA ASP A 340 4.89 2.49 3.66
C ASP A 340 3.77 3.10 2.78
N VAL A 341 3.25 2.37 1.79
CA VAL A 341 2.12 2.79 0.93
C VAL A 341 0.80 2.14 1.35
N GLY A 342 0.82 0.86 1.68
CA GLY A 342 -0.38 0.11 2.10
C GLY A 342 -0.78 0.24 3.56
N GLY A 343 0.10 0.73 4.44
CA GLY A 343 0.01 0.47 5.89
C GLY A 343 0.44 -0.95 6.24
N GLY A 344 0.40 -1.32 7.52
CA GLY A 344 0.87 -2.62 8.02
C GLY A 344 2.08 -2.57 8.95
N TYR A 345 2.80 -1.45 9.01
CA TYR A 345 3.93 -1.25 9.95
C TYR A 345 3.47 -0.67 11.28
N ARG A 346 4.19 -0.99 12.35
CA ARG A 346 4.03 -0.40 13.69
C ARG A 346 4.80 0.94 13.82
N PRO A 347 4.33 1.92 14.62
CA PRO A 347 5.12 3.11 14.94
C PRO A 347 6.47 2.73 15.59
N GLY A 348 7.58 3.20 15.01
CA GLY A 348 8.95 2.85 15.41
C GLY A 348 9.58 1.67 14.65
N GLU A 349 8.80 0.89 13.91
CA GLU A 349 9.30 -0.29 13.19
C GLU A 349 10.39 0.06 12.17
N GLY A 350 11.32 -0.87 11.95
CA GLY A 350 12.43 -0.69 11.03
C GLY A 350 13.42 0.42 11.42
N GLY A 351 13.32 0.98 12.63
CA GLY A 351 14.13 2.11 13.09
C GLY A 351 13.60 3.48 12.64
N ARG A 352 12.30 3.56 12.30
CA ARG A 352 11.64 4.78 11.83
C ARG A 352 10.91 5.50 12.97
N ASN A 353 10.10 6.51 12.65
CA ASN A 353 9.51 7.40 13.65
C ASN A 353 8.51 6.69 14.58
N LEU A 354 8.69 6.86 15.90
CA LEU A 354 7.82 6.32 16.96
C LEU A 354 6.43 6.98 17.01
N ASN A 355 6.25 8.15 16.41
CA ASN A 355 4.97 8.85 16.40
C ASN A 355 4.04 8.26 15.31
N ARG A 356 2.87 7.72 15.69
CA ARG A 356 1.90 7.12 14.74
C ARG A 356 1.45 8.09 13.64
N PHE A 357 1.42 9.40 13.90
CA PHE A 357 1.05 10.42 12.93
C PHE A 357 2.18 10.81 11.96
N ALA A 358 3.40 10.29 12.18
CA ALA A 358 4.55 10.41 11.31
C ALA A 358 4.76 9.20 10.36
N MET A 359 3.87 8.20 10.38
CA MET A 359 3.96 7.06 9.46
C MET A 359 3.68 7.48 8.01
N MET A 360 4.53 7.04 7.06
CA MET A 360 4.41 7.39 5.63
C MET A 360 3.04 7.03 5.04
N SER A 361 2.51 5.88 5.43
CA SER A 361 1.24 5.31 4.94
C SER A 361 0.02 6.21 5.16
N LEU A 362 0.08 7.16 6.10
CA LEU A 362 -0.97 8.15 6.32
C LEU A 362 -1.11 9.19 5.20
N VAL A 363 -0.13 9.29 4.29
CA VAL A 363 -0.22 10.16 3.10
C VAL A 363 -1.06 9.51 1.99
N PRO A 364 -0.76 8.30 1.47
CA PRO A 364 -1.62 7.61 0.53
C PRO A 364 -2.98 7.21 1.14
N LEU A 365 -3.08 6.93 2.45
CA LEU A 365 -4.37 6.77 3.14
C LEU A 365 -5.30 7.95 2.89
N ARG A 366 -4.81 9.16 3.18
CA ARG A 366 -5.64 10.37 3.10
C ARG A 366 -5.98 10.71 1.64
N ALA A 367 -5.04 10.49 0.72
CA ALA A 367 -5.31 10.66 -0.70
C ALA A 367 -6.37 9.68 -1.21
N MET A 368 -6.34 8.41 -0.79
CA MET A 368 -7.33 7.40 -1.19
C MET A 368 -8.70 7.67 -0.57
N TYR A 369 -8.75 8.15 0.69
CA TYR A 369 -9.97 8.64 1.31
C TYR A 369 -10.59 9.79 0.50
N ASP A 370 -9.78 10.80 0.13
CA ASP A 370 -10.26 11.94 -0.65
C ASP A 370 -10.71 11.52 -2.06
N GLU A 371 -10.05 10.55 -2.71
CA GLU A 371 -10.49 9.99 -4.00
C GLU A 371 -11.79 9.17 -3.90
N ALA A 372 -11.93 8.35 -2.86
CA ALA A 372 -13.14 7.58 -2.60
C ALA A 372 -14.35 8.51 -2.32
N VAL A 373 -14.16 9.57 -1.53
CA VAL A 373 -15.20 10.58 -1.27
C VAL A 373 -15.57 11.35 -2.55
N LYS A 374 -14.60 11.72 -3.42
CA LYS A 374 -14.88 12.33 -4.73
C LYS A 374 -15.68 11.40 -5.66
N ALA A 375 -15.45 10.09 -5.58
CA ALA A 375 -16.18 9.08 -6.33
C ALA A 375 -17.57 8.76 -5.77
N GLY A 376 -17.94 9.32 -4.61
CA GLY A 376 -19.23 9.08 -3.95
C GLY A 376 -19.28 7.82 -3.09
N VAL A 377 -18.14 7.23 -2.72
CA VAL A 377 -18.11 6.10 -1.78
C VAL A 377 -18.68 6.53 -0.42
N PRO A 378 -19.61 5.77 0.19
CA PRO A 378 -20.15 6.07 1.52
C PRO A 378 -19.14 5.97 2.67
N LEU A 379 -18.21 6.91 2.75
CA LEU A 379 -17.29 7.10 3.89
C LEU A 379 -17.83 8.19 4.82
N ARG A 380 -17.71 7.97 6.14
CA ARG A 380 -18.04 8.98 7.15
C ARG A 380 -17.08 10.17 6.99
N ARG A 381 -17.61 11.39 7.04
CA ARG A 381 -16.79 12.63 7.07
C ARG A 381 -15.86 12.59 8.29
N ILE A 382 -14.56 12.85 8.11
CA ILE A 382 -13.53 12.73 9.16
C ILE A 382 -13.94 13.37 10.50
N ALA A 383 -14.54 14.56 10.48
CA ALA A 383 -14.99 15.24 11.71
C ALA A 383 -16.01 14.43 12.54
N GLY A 384 -16.87 13.64 11.88
CA GLY A 384 -17.89 12.78 12.47
C GLY A 384 -17.49 11.30 12.59
N LEU A 385 -16.19 10.99 12.51
CA LEU A 385 -15.66 9.69 12.91
C LEU A 385 -15.61 9.59 14.45
N PRO A 386 -15.85 8.38 15.02
CA PRO A 386 -15.43 8.05 16.40
C PRO A 386 -13.96 8.40 16.64
N ARG A 387 -13.60 8.74 17.88
CA ARG A 387 -12.28 9.32 18.22
C ARG A 387 -11.12 8.43 17.74
N ASP A 388 -11.18 7.14 18.04
CA ASP A 388 -10.16 6.12 17.72
C ASP A 388 -9.93 5.96 16.20
N ILE A 389 -11.00 6.13 15.39
CA ILE A 389 -10.93 6.06 13.93
C ILE A 389 -10.47 7.42 13.37
N ARG A 390 -10.91 8.53 13.97
CA ARG A 390 -10.55 9.89 13.54
C ARG A 390 -9.07 10.17 13.68
N GLU A 391 -8.44 9.64 14.73
CA GLU A 391 -6.99 9.74 14.95
C GLU A 391 -6.16 9.02 13.88
N ASP A 392 -6.72 8.08 13.11
CA ASP A 392 -6.00 7.52 11.96
C ASP A 392 -5.96 8.46 10.74
N PHE A 393 -6.65 9.60 10.79
CA PHE A 393 -6.66 10.63 9.74
C PHE A 393 -6.18 12.01 10.22
N VAL A 394 -6.44 12.39 11.48
CA VAL A 394 -6.17 13.74 12.03
C VAL A 394 -5.65 13.68 13.48
N PRO A 395 -4.46 14.25 13.77
CA PRO A 395 -3.94 14.35 15.14
C PRO A 395 -4.72 15.33 16.03
N THR A 396 -5.01 14.90 17.26
CA THR A 396 -5.74 15.68 18.27
C THR A 396 -4.84 16.65 19.05
N ASP A 397 -3.57 16.34 19.20
CA ASP A 397 -2.65 16.99 20.15
C ASP A 397 -1.56 17.80 19.41
N HIS A 398 -0.79 18.62 20.15
CA HIS A 398 0.13 19.59 19.52
C HIS A 398 1.32 18.91 18.82
N ALA A 399 2.07 18.07 19.55
CA ALA A 399 3.23 17.37 19.02
C ALA A 399 2.87 16.46 17.83
N ASP A 400 1.69 15.85 17.85
CA ASP A 400 1.20 15.00 16.75
C ASP A 400 0.82 15.81 15.50
N ARG A 401 0.29 17.03 15.66
CA ARG A 401 0.11 17.98 14.55
C ARG A 401 1.46 18.36 13.95
N GLU A 402 2.45 18.69 14.77
CA GLU A 402 3.79 19.04 14.33
C GLU A 402 4.47 17.88 13.60
N ALA A 403 4.37 16.65 14.12
CA ALA A 403 4.86 15.43 13.48
C ALA A 403 4.21 15.20 12.09
N ARG A 404 2.88 15.33 12.00
CA ARG A 404 2.16 15.18 10.71
C ARG A 404 2.48 16.30 9.72
N GLN A 405 2.72 17.53 10.19
CA GLN A 405 3.14 18.66 9.38
C GLN A 405 4.59 18.49 8.87
N LEU A 406 5.51 18.02 9.73
CA LEU A 406 6.90 17.74 9.39
C LEU A 406 7.00 16.64 8.31
N LEU A 407 6.28 15.52 8.49
CA LEU A 407 6.12 14.49 7.44
C LEU A 407 5.62 15.11 6.13
N SER A 408 4.58 15.95 6.19
CA SER A 408 3.99 16.57 4.99
C SER A 408 4.97 17.50 4.27
N ARG A 409 5.79 18.26 5.02
CA ARG A 409 6.83 19.14 4.46
C ARG A 409 7.91 18.33 3.75
N ARG A 410 8.46 17.31 4.43
CA ARG A 410 9.49 16.40 3.91
C ARG A 410 9.00 15.63 2.67
N PHE A 411 7.77 15.10 2.72
CA PHE A 411 7.11 14.42 1.60
C PHE A 411 6.97 15.32 0.37
N ASN A 412 6.45 16.53 0.55
CA ASN A 412 6.31 17.51 -0.53
C ASN A 412 7.68 17.92 -1.10
N ARG A 413 8.69 18.08 -0.23
CA ARG A 413 10.06 18.42 -0.65
C ARG A 413 10.71 17.30 -1.46
N TYR A 414 10.53 16.04 -1.05
CA TYR A 414 10.95 14.88 -1.83
C TYR A 414 10.32 14.84 -3.21
N LEU A 415 9.00 15.05 -3.33
CA LEU A 415 8.32 15.06 -4.64
C LEU A 415 8.79 16.20 -5.55
N GLN A 416 9.15 17.37 -4.99
CA GLN A 416 9.79 18.44 -5.77
C GLN A 416 11.14 18.01 -6.35
N VAL A 417 11.93 17.20 -5.62
CA VAL A 417 13.26 16.75 -6.04
C VAL A 417 13.19 15.54 -7.00
N VAL A 418 12.21 14.66 -6.88
CA VAL A 418 11.93 13.59 -7.86
C VAL A 418 11.33 14.15 -9.17
N GLY A 419 10.59 15.26 -9.08
CA GLY A 419 9.95 15.91 -10.23
C GLY A 419 8.64 15.24 -10.69
N ALA A 420 8.17 15.66 -11.86
CA ALA A 420 6.84 15.32 -12.36
C ALA A 420 6.58 13.81 -12.50
N GLN A 421 5.36 13.38 -12.15
CA GLN A 421 4.92 11.97 -12.22
C GLN A 421 4.37 11.57 -13.61
N GLY A 422 4.03 12.56 -14.47
CA GLY A 422 3.41 12.36 -15.78
C GLY A 422 4.34 11.88 -16.91
N ARG A 423 5.25 10.94 -16.59
CA ARG A 423 6.21 10.32 -17.52
C ARG A 423 5.98 8.80 -17.55
N PRO A 424 6.56 8.05 -18.52
CA PRO A 424 6.44 6.60 -18.56
C PRO A 424 6.80 5.94 -17.21
N ILE A 425 6.07 4.89 -16.82
CA ILE A 425 6.20 4.20 -15.53
C ILE A 425 7.65 3.89 -15.14
N GLY A 426 8.45 3.44 -16.11
CA GLY A 426 9.86 3.16 -15.95
C GLY A 426 10.71 4.38 -15.56
N GLU A 427 10.49 5.52 -16.19
CA GLU A 427 11.21 6.76 -15.91
C GLU A 427 10.83 7.35 -14.54
N THR A 428 9.57 7.18 -14.13
CA THR A 428 9.11 7.52 -12.77
C THR A 428 9.88 6.69 -11.75
N ILE A 429 9.88 5.36 -11.86
CA ILE A 429 10.59 4.47 -10.92
C ILE A 429 12.10 4.76 -10.91
N LEU A 430 12.72 4.96 -12.08
CA LEU A 430 14.15 5.30 -12.18
C LEU A 430 14.47 6.63 -11.48
N ALA A 431 13.60 7.63 -11.52
CA ALA A 431 13.81 8.90 -10.82
C ALA A 431 13.67 8.77 -9.29
N HIS A 432 12.69 8.00 -8.80
CA HIS A 432 12.57 7.67 -7.37
C HIS A 432 13.81 6.91 -6.88
N MET A 433 14.21 5.85 -7.59
CA MET A 433 15.35 5.02 -7.21
C MET A 433 16.70 5.74 -7.32
N LYS A 434 16.88 6.68 -8.26
CA LYS A 434 18.07 7.54 -8.29
C LYS A 434 18.22 8.36 -7.01
N LEU A 435 17.10 8.88 -6.48
CA LEU A 435 17.13 9.65 -5.24
C LEU A 435 17.35 8.75 -4.01
N TYR A 436 16.77 7.54 -4.00
CA TYR A 436 17.07 6.51 -3.00
C TYR A 436 18.55 6.11 -2.99
N PHE A 437 19.18 5.91 -4.15
CA PHE A 437 20.61 5.61 -4.24
C PHE A 437 21.48 6.77 -3.73
N ARG A 438 21.15 8.03 -4.08
CA ARG A 438 21.84 9.20 -3.51
C ARG A 438 21.71 9.29 -1.98
N TRP A 439 20.60 8.84 -1.40
CA TRP A 439 20.47 8.69 0.05
C TRP A 439 21.30 7.52 0.59
N ARG A 440 21.19 6.31 0.03
CA ARG A 440 21.94 5.11 0.48
C ARG A 440 23.46 5.36 0.51
N ILE A 441 24.02 6.05 -0.47
CA ILE A 441 25.43 6.45 -0.51
C ILE A 441 25.80 7.30 0.72
N VAL A 442 25.02 8.33 1.03
CA VAL A 442 25.24 9.21 2.20
C VAL A 442 25.00 8.45 3.52
N HIS A 443 23.99 7.59 3.56
CA HIS A 443 23.61 6.81 4.75
C HIS A 443 24.69 5.80 5.13
N ILE A 444 25.13 4.96 4.19
CA ILE A 444 26.24 4.02 4.41
C ILE A 444 27.53 4.78 4.75
N GLY A 445 27.77 5.93 4.10
CA GLY A 445 28.89 6.82 4.44
C GLY A 445 28.88 7.33 5.89
N ARG A 446 27.69 7.56 6.48
CA ARG A 446 27.52 7.88 7.91
C ARG A 446 27.80 6.66 8.79
N LYS A 447 27.23 5.49 8.47
CA LYS A 447 27.43 4.24 9.24
C LYS A 447 28.91 3.84 9.29
N LEU A 448 29.61 3.89 8.15
CA LEU A 448 31.05 3.66 8.06
C LEU A 448 31.89 4.70 8.82
N ARG A 449 31.39 5.94 8.99
CA ARG A 449 32.07 6.95 9.80
C ARG A 449 31.93 6.64 11.30
N ALA A 450 30.71 6.37 11.77
CA ALA A 450 30.43 6.00 13.16
C ALA A 450 31.26 4.77 13.58
N ARG A 451 31.30 3.72 12.75
CA ARG A 451 32.11 2.51 13.01
C ARG A 451 33.61 2.81 13.12
N ARG A 452 34.16 3.78 12.37
CA ARG A 452 35.57 4.23 12.52
C ARG A 452 35.83 5.05 13.78
N GLN A 453 34.78 5.60 14.41
CA GLN A 453 34.85 6.34 15.68
C GLN A 453 34.59 5.45 16.90
N GLY A 454 34.26 4.15 16.70
CA GLY A 454 33.78 3.26 17.76
C GLY A 454 32.33 3.52 18.18
N GLU A 455 31.58 4.32 17.41
CA GLU A 455 30.20 4.70 17.69
C GLU A 455 29.20 3.77 16.99
N ALA A 456 28.08 3.48 17.66
CA ALA A 456 26.92 2.87 17.04
C ALA A 456 26.23 3.87 16.09
N ASP A 457 25.81 3.41 14.90
CA ASP A 457 25.11 4.26 13.95
C ASP A 457 23.64 4.55 14.36
N LEU A 458 22.90 5.27 13.51
CA LEU A 458 21.53 5.72 13.82
C LEU A 458 20.50 4.58 13.76
N ASP A 459 20.60 3.68 12.77
CA ASP A 459 19.67 2.54 12.67
C ASP A 459 19.92 1.58 13.83
N THR A 460 21.19 1.22 14.06
CA THR A 460 21.61 0.31 15.14
C THR A 460 21.11 0.77 16.51
N ARG A 461 21.23 2.06 16.84
CA ARG A 461 20.67 2.61 18.09
C ARG A 461 19.16 2.49 18.15
N ARG A 462 18.44 3.03 17.16
CA ARG A 462 16.97 3.02 17.15
C ARG A 462 16.37 1.61 17.20
N LEU A 463 17.00 0.65 16.54
CA LEU A 463 16.56 -0.75 16.54
C LEU A 463 16.75 -1.41 17.91
N ASN A 464 17.90 -1.19 18.55
CA ASN A 464 18.15 -1.70 19.91
C ASN A 464 17.20 -1.07 20.93
N ASP A 465 17.00 0.25 20.88
CA ASP A 465 16.07 0.98 21.75
C ASP A 465 14.61 0.46 21.58
N TYR A 466 14.22 0.13 20.34
CA TYR A 466 12.88 -0.34 20.00
C TYR A 466 12.61 -1.79 20.42
N ASP A 467 13.52 -2.74 20.16
CA ASP A 467 13.36 -4.13 20.60
C ASP A 467 13.47 -4.26 22.14
N ALA A 468 14.25 -3.40 22.78
CA ALA A 468 14.26 -3.27 24.25
C ALA A 468 12.92 -2.76 24.81
N ALA A 469 12.26 -1.83 24.12
CA ALA A 469 10.91 -1.40 24.49
C ALA A 469 9.85 -2.51 24.29
N LEU A 470 9.98 -3.32 23.23
CA LEU A 470 9.07 -4.43 22.91
C LEU A 470 9.31 -5.71 23.74
N ALA A 471 10.46 -5.86 24.42
CA ALA A 471 10.83 -7.10 25.12
C ALA A 471 9.75 -7.61 26.09
N ARG A 472 9.28 -6.76 27.01
CA ARG A 472 8.23 -7.10 27.99
C ARG A 472 6.89 -7.43 27.33
N GLU A 473 6.56 -6.78 26.22
CA GLU A 473 5.34 -7.06 25.46
C GLU A 473 5.40 -8.45 24.82
N ARG A 474 6.56 -8.81 24.25
CA ARG A 474 6.79 -10.12 23.62
C ARG A 474 6.73 -11.25 24.65
N GLU A 475 7.32 -11.05 25.83
CA GLU A 475 7.25 -11.98 26.96
C GLU A 475 5.81 -12.17 27.44
N ALA A 476 5.05 -11.09 27.64
CA ALA A 476 3.64 -11.16 28.03
C ALA A 476 2.77 -11.86 26.96
N LYS A 477 3.01 -11.59 25.67
CA LYS A 477 2.30 -12.24 24.56
C LYS A 477 2.64 -13.72 24.42
N GLN A 478 3.89 -14.12 24.65
CA GLN A 478 4.27 -15.54 24.69
C GLN A 478 3.58 -16.25 25.87
N ALA A 479 3.59 -15.67 27.07
CA ALA A 479 2.93 -16.26 28.24
C ALA A 479 1.41 -16.40 28.07
N GLU A 480 0.77 -15.46 27.37
CA GLU A 480 -0.64 -15.53 26.98
C GLU A 480 -0.92 -16.71 26.03
N VAL A 481 -0.11 -16.84 24.96
CA VAL A 481 -0.16 -17.97 24.01
C VAL A 481 0.04 -19.30 24.73
N ASP A 482 1.03 -19.39 25.61
CA ASP A 482 1.33 -20.62 26.37
C ASP A 482 0.18 -21.00 27.32
N ARG A 483 -0.53 -20.02 27.90
CA ARG A 483 -1.72 -20.26 28.72
C ARG A 483 -2.88 -20.77 27.86
N LEU A 484 -3.21 -20.06 26.79
CA LEU A 484 -4.29 -20.45 25.86
C LEU A 484 -4.04 -21.80 25.20
N ARG A 485 -2.76 -22.18 24.99
CA ARG A 485 -2.40 -23.51 24.50
C ARG A 485 -2.75 -24.60 25.51
N ARG A 486 -2.44 -24.41 26.80
CA ARG A 486 -2.87 -25.34 27.87
C ARG A 486 -4.39 -25.43 28.00
N GLU A 487 -5.09 -24.30 27.87
CA GLU A 487 -6.57 -24.27 27.85
C GLU A 487 -7.15 -25.03 26.65
N TYR A 488 -6.54 -24.90 25.47
CA TYR A 488 -6.92 -25.61 24.26
C TYR A 488 -6.70 -27.13 24.37
N GLU A 489 -5.52 -27.60 24.79
CA GLU A 489 -5.29 -29.05 24.93
C GLU A 489 -6.24 -29.67 25.97
N ALA A 490 -6.47 -29.00 27.11
CA ALA A 490 -7.44 -29.46 28.10
C ALA A 490 -8.89 -29.53 27.54
N ALA A 491 -9.26 -28.62 26.64
CA ALA A 491 -10.54 -28.68 25.94
C ALA A 491 -10.59 -29.83 24.90
N LYS A 492 -9.46 -30.15 24.24
CA LYS A 492 -9.34 -31.30 23.32
C LYS A 492 -9.43 -32.63 24.04
N ASP A 493 -8.83 -32.76 25.23
CA ASP A 493 -8.97 -33.95 26.08
C ASP A 493 -10.42 -34.14 26.55
N ALA A 494 -11.09 -33.06 26.97
CA ALA A 494 -12.50 -33.09 27.35
C ALA A 494 -13.41 -33.48 26.16
N GLU A 495 -13.15 -32.97 24.95
CA GLU A 495 -13.84 -33.36 23.73
C GLU A 495 -13.62 -34.85 23.40
N ALA A 496 -12.38 -35.33 23.50
CA ALA A 496 -12.04 -36.73 23.24
C ALA A 496 -12.72 -37.68 24.25
N ALA A 497 -12.77 -37.30 25.53
CA ALA A 497 -13.48 -38.03 26.57
C ALA A 497 -15.00 -38.07 26.29
N ALA A 498 -15.61 -36.93 25.97
CA ALA A 498 -17.04 -36.86 25.65
C ALA A 498 -17.38 -37.68 24.39
N ARG A 499 -16.55 -37.62 23.34
CA ARG A 499 -16.66 -38.43 22.12
C ARG A 499 -16.57 -39.94 22.41
N SER A 500 -15.69 -40.34 23.33
CA SER A 500 -15.56 -41.73 23.80
C SER A 500 -16.80 -42.23 24.56
N MET A 501 -17.57 -41.34 25.20
CA MET A 501 -18.86 -41.70 25.79
C MET A 501 -19.99 -41.71 24.76
N TYR A 502 -20.02 -40.74 23.83
CA TYR A 502 -21.01 -40.65 22.75
C TYR A 502 -20.93 -41.83 21.76
N ASN A 503 -19.75 -42.39 21.50
CA ASN A 503 -19.59 -43.53 20.60
C ASN A 503 -20.00 -44.90 21.19
N ARG A 504 -20.55 -44.95 22.41
CA ARG A 504 -20.96 -46.21 23.06
C ARG A 504 -22.34 -46.67 22.57
N ARG A 505 -22.56 -48.00 22.50
CA ARG A 505 -23.82 -48.66 22.04
C ARG A 505 -25.12 -48.28 22.79
N ARG A 506 -25.08 -47.40 23.79
CA ARG A 506 -26.23 -46.87 24.55
C ARG A 506 -26.10 -45.36 24.83
N ALA A 507 -25.51 -44.59 23.91
CA ALA A 507 -25.44 -43.14 24.05
C ALA A 507 -26.83 -42.51 24.10
N SER A 508 -27.05 -41.64 25.10
CA SER A 508 -28.30 -40.88 25.27
C SER A 508 -28.18 -39.46 24.70
N ALA A 509 -29.30 -38.74 24.62
CA ALA A 509 -29.31 -37.32 24.27
C ALA A 509 -28.36 -36.48 25.17
N THR A 510 -28.22 -36.84 26.44
CA THR A 510 -27.27 -36.21 27.39
C THR A 510 -25.81 -36.38 26.95
N HIS A 511 -25.44 -37.57 26.46
CA HIS A 511 -24.08 -37.84 25.96
C HIS A 511 -23.80 -37.08 24.67
N ARG A 512 -24.82 -36.94 23.80
CA ARG A 512 -24.73 -36.12 22.59
C ARG A 512 -24.52 -34.64 22.93
N ALA A 513 -25.36 -34.07 23.79
CA ALA A 513 -25.26 -32.67 24.21
C ALA A 513 -23.94 -32.36 24.94
N ALA A 514 -23.41 -33.31 25.72
CA ALA A 514 -22.10 -33.18 26.35
C ALA A 514 -20.95 -33.17 25.33
N PHE A 515 -21.03 -33.99 24.27
CA PHE A 515 -20.05 -33.96 23.19
C PHE A 515 -20.16 -32.69 22.34
N GLU A 516 -21.37 -32.24 22.00
CA GLU A 516 -21.62 -30.99 21.28
C GLU A 516 -21.04 -29.80 22.07
N GLN A 517 -21.34 -29.66 23.36
CA GLN A 517 -20.78 -28.63 24.24
C GLN A 517 -19.24 -28.72 24.38
N ALA A 518 -18.67 -29.92 24.46
CA ALA A 518 -17.22 -30.08 24.55
C ALA A 518 -16.51 -29.67 23.25
N SER A 519 -17.12 -29.97 22.10
CA SER A 519 -16.64 -29.56 20.77
C SER A 519 -16.72 -28.04 20.57
N GLU A 520 -17.80 -27.40 21.03
CA GLU A 520 -17.92 -25.92 21.02
C GLU A 520 -16.82 -25.25 21.85
N ARG A 521 -16.53 -25.77 23.06
CA ARG A 521 -15.43 -25.29 23.90
C ARG A 521 -14.07 -25.47 23.24
N ALA A 522 -13.85 -26.61 22.58
CA ALA A 522 -12.62 -26.91 21.86
C ALA A 522 -12.40 -25.96 20.67
N ASP A 523 -13.42 -25.67 19.86
CA ASP A 523 -13.30 -24.67 18.78
C ASP A 523 -13.07 -23.26 19.33
N HIS A 524 -13.79 -22.86 20.40
CA HIS A 524 -13.60 -21.55 21.03
C HIS A 524 -12.17 -21.37 21.54
N ALA A 525 -11.63 -22.33 22.31
CA ALA A 525 -10.26 -22.30 22.79
C ALA A 525 -9.25 -22.31 21.63
N SER A 526 -9.54 -23.08 20.56
CA SER A 526 -8.72 -23.10 19.35
C SER A 526 -8.66 -21.73 18.67
N TRP A 527 -9.79 -21.02 18.49
CA TRP A 527 -9.78 -19.67 17.90
C TRP A 527 -9.12 -18.63 18.82
N ALA A 528 -9.28 -18.73 20.13
CA ALA A 528 -8.60 -17.86 21.08
C ALA A 528 -7.07 -17.99 20.99
N LEU A 529 -6.57 -19.24 20.97
CA LEU A 529 -5.16 -19.55 20.74
C LEU A 529 -4.67 -19.02 19.38
N THR A 530 -5.35 -19.40 18.28
CA THR A 530 -5.02 -18.94 16.92
C THR A 530 -4.92 -17.41 16.81
N HIS A 531 -5.79 -16.67 17.52
CA HIS A 531 -5.81 -15.22 17.49
C HIS A 531 -4.60 -14.61 18.24
N GLN A 532 -4.22 -15.12 19.41
CA GLN A 532 -3.02 -14.62 20.10
C GLN A 532 -1.72 -15.11 19.46
N GLU A 533 -1.68 -16.30 18.85
CA GLU A 533 -0.54 -16.76 18.04
C GLU A 533 -0.33 -15.86 16.81
N ALA A 534 -1.41 -15.45 16.15
CA ALA A 534 -1.34 -14.48 15.06
C ALA A 534 -0.93 -13.09 15.55
N THR A 535 -1.38 -12.65 16.73
CA THR A 535 -0.96 -11.38 17.37
C THR A 535 0.52 -11.37 17.75
N LEU A 536 1.02 -12.46 18.34
CA LEU A 536 2.46 -12.65 18.58
C LEU A 536 3.24 -12.71 17.24
N GLY A 537 2.57 -13.14 16.16
CA GLY A 537 3.10 -13.20 14.81
C GLY A 537 3.24 -11.87 14.08
N THR A 538 2.55 -10.78 14.49
CA THR A 538 2.78 -9.44 13.91
C THR A 538 3.99 -8.73 14.51
N MET A 539 4.42 -9.14 15.72
CA MET A 539 5.49 -8.44 16.45
C MET A 539 6.80 -8.36 15.64
N PRO A 540 7.38 -7.15 15.46
CA PRO A 540 8.57 -6.91 14.65
C PRO A 540 9.76 -7.85 14.92
N SER A 541 10.62 -8.02 13.91
CA SER A 541 11.89 -8.76 14.00
C SER A 541 12.78 -8.24 15.13
N ARG A 542 13.67 -9.12 15.63
CA ARG A 542 14.68 -8.75 16.62
C ARG A 542 15.69 -7.75 16.05
N ALA A 543 16.20 -6.86 16.89
CA ALA A 543 17.18 -5.85 16.48
C ALA A 543 18.42 -6.49 15.84
N GLU A 544 18.95 -7.56 16.45
CA GLU A 544 20.11 -8.32 15.96
C GLU A 544 19.89 -8.87 14.53
N GLU A 545 18.79 -9.59 14.30
CA GLU A 545 18.44 -10.13 12.97
C GLU A 545 18.37 -9.02 11.91
N LEU A 546 17.84 -7.85 12.29
CA LEU A 546 17.57 -6.74 11.40
C LEU A 546 18.82 -5.90 11.11
N ILE A 547 19.68 -5.67 12.10
CA ILE A 547 21.00 -5.05 11.94
C ILE A 547 21.88 -5.94 11.05
N ALA A 548 21.96 -7.24 11.34
CA ALA A 548 22.71 -8.20 10.52
C ALA A 548 22.11 -8.40 9.11
N SER A 549 20.84 -8.02 8.90
CA SER A 549 20.24 -7.90 7.56
C SER A 549 20.73 -6.63 6.85
N LEU A 550 20.62 -5.47 7.50
CA LEU A 550 21.02 -4.17 6.95
C LEU A 550 22.50 -4.13 6.59
N GLU A 551 23.40 -4.61 7.45
CA GLU A 551 24.84 -4.59 7.19
C GLU A 551 25.25 -5.41 5.95
N ARG A 552 24.58 -6.54 5.68
CA ARG A 552 24.80 -7.34 4.47
C ARG A 552 24.35 -6.61 3.20
N TYR A 553 23.21 -5.89 3.25
CA TYR A 553 22.73 -5.11 2.12
C TYR A 553 23.48 -3.79 1.93
N ASP A 554 24.04 -3.21 3.00
CA ASP A 554 24.99 -2.09 2.92
C ASP A 554 26.29 -2.54 2.23
N GLN A 555 26.83 -3.71 2.58
CA GLN A 555 28.00 -4.30 1.91
C GLN A 555 27.72 -4.60 0.43
N GLN A 556 26.62 -5.33 0.13
CA GLN A 556 26.27 -5.67 -1.25
C GLN A 556 26.08 -4.41 -2.12
N PHE A 557 25.45 -3.36 -1.59
CA PHE A 557 25.29 -2.09 -2.29
C PHE A 557 26.63 -1.44 -2.66
N LEU A 558 27.65 -1.53 -1.80
CA LEU A 558 29.00 -1.04 -2.08
C LEU A 558 29.72 -1.90 -3.13
N GLU A 559 29.56 -3.22 -3.08
CA GLU A 559 30.14 -4.16 -4.06
C GLU A 559 29.51 -3.98 -5.45
N ASP A 560 28.17 -3.88 -5.54
CA ASP A 560 27.45 -3.55 -6.76
C ASP A 560 27.86 -2.17 -7.31
N SER A 561 28.01 -1.17 -6.43
CA SER A 561 28.47 0.17 -6.81
C SER A 561 29.88 0.15 -7.40
N ALA A 562 30.82 -0.55 -6.76
CA ALA A 562 32.20 -0.66 -7.24
C ALA A 562 32.26 -1.31 -8.63
N ARG A 563 31.46 -2.37 -8.87
CA ARG A 563 31.33 -3.00 -10.19
C ARG A 563 30.78 -2.01 -11.23
N VAL A 564 29.68 -1.33 -10.92
CA VAL A 564 29.00 -0.39 -11.84
C VAL A 564 29.84 0.85 -12.17
N LEU A 565 30.73 1.28 -11.27
CA LEU A 565 31.70 2.36 -11.52
C LEU A 565 32.87 1.91 -12.42
N ALA A 566 33.23 0.62 -12.41
CA ALA A 566 34.27 0.04 -13.26
C ALA A 566 33.77 -0.38 -14.67
N GLU A 567 32.48 -0.66 -14.84
CA GLU A 567 31.86 -0.93 -16.15
C GLU A 567 31.83 0.30 -17.08
N ASP A 568 31.80 0.10 -18.41
CA ASP A 568 31.65 1.18 -19.40
C ASP A 568 30.25 1.83 -19.25
N PRO A 569 30.14 3.16 -19.04
CA PRO A 569 28.86 3.88 -19.00
C PRO A 569 27.88 3.56 -20.14
N LYS A 570 28.40 3.20 -21.33
CA LYS A 570 27.62 2.89 -22.53
C LYS A 570 26.92 1.53 -22.47
N THR A 571 27.48 0.54 -21.76
CA THR A 571 26.89 -0.82 -21.66
C THR A 571 25.89 -0.92 -20.50
N LEU A 572 25.92 0.03 -19.55
CA LEU A 572 25.05 0.02 -18.37
C LEU A 572 23.56 -0.01 -18.72
N ARG A 573 22.86 -1.01 -18.16
CA ARG A 573 21.40 -1.07 -18.07
C ARG A 573 20.85 0.17 -17.36
N PRO A 574 19.62 0.65 -17.65
CA PRO A 574 19.07 1.89 -17.07
C PRO A 574 19.18 1.99 -15.54
N PHE A 575 18.95 0.88 -14.83
CA PHE A 575 18.99 0.83 -13.37
C PHE A 575 20.42 0.94 -12.79
N ALA A 576 21.42 0.36 -13.48
CA ALA A 576 22.82 0.53 -13.12
C ALA A 576 23.32 1.94 -13.48
N ARG A 577 22.82 2.53 -14.57
CA ARG A 577 23.16 3.90 -14.96
C ARG A 577 22.73 4.93 -13.91
N ILE A 578 21.52 4.85 -13.38
CA ILE A 578 21.09 5.76 -12.31
C ILE A 578 21.87 5.57 -10.99
N LEU A 579 22.41 4.37 -10.72
CA LEU A 579 23.32 4.15 -9.60
C LEU A 579 24.66 4.85 -9.82
N ARG A 580 25.24 4.70 -11.02
CA ARG A 580 26.46 5.43 -11.42
C ARG A 580 26.26 6.94 -11.34
N GLU A 581 25.19 7.46 -11.93
CA GLU A 581 24.83 8.87 -11.86
C GLU A 581 24.55 9.35 -10.42
N ALA A 582 24.20 8.47 -9.48
CA ALA A 582 24.03 8.83 -8.07
C ALA A 582 25.37 9.02 -7.34
N TRP A 583 26.44 8.33 -7.77
CA TRP A 583 27.81 8.50 -7.29
C TRP A 583 28.55 9.66 -7.98
N GLU A 584 28.25 9.93 -9.26
CA GLU A 584 28.84 11.03 -10.03
C GLU A 584 28.22 12.40 -9.71
N MET A 585 27.14 12.45 -8.93
CA MET A 585 26.51 13.67 -8.43
C MET A 585 27.05 14.07 -7.05
N GLU A 586 27.05 15.38 -6.77
CA GLU A 586 27.29 15.92 -5.42
C GLU A 586 26.45 15.20 -4.34
N PRO A 587 26.99 15.00 -3.11
CA PRO A 587 26.29 14.32 -2.04
C PRO A 587 24.90 14.88 -1.74
N LEU A 588 23.96 14.02 -1.31
CA LEU A 588 22.62 14.46 -0.95
C LEU A 588 22.65 15.20 0.40
N THR A 589 22.61 16.53 0.33
CA THR A 589 22.69 17.44 1.49
C THR A 589 21.34 18.07 1.87
N ASP A 590 20.27 17.84 1.11
CA ASP A 590 18.93 18.40 1.42
C ASP A 590 18.36 17.75 2.70
N PRO A 591 18.20 18.52 3.80
CA PRO A 591 17.91 17.93 5.11
C PRO A 591 16.49 17.37 5.20
N ASP A 592 15.54 17.90 4.43
CA ASP A 592 14.15 17.41 4.44
C ASP A 592 13.99 16.16 3.59
N VAL A 593 14.74 16.03 2.49
CA VAL A 593 14.77 14.78 1.70
C VAL A 593 15.50 13.67 2.45
N VAL A 594 16.68 13.97 3.01
CA VAL A 594 17.47 12.98 3.76
C VAL A 594 16.70 12.50 4.98
N ALA A 595 16.10 13.42 5.75
CA ALA A 595 15.30 13.04 6.90
C ALA A 595 13.91 12.46 6.54
N LEU A 596 13.45 12.55 5.28
CA LEU A 596 12.30 11.75 4.84
C LEU A 596 12.67 10.26 4.86
N PHE A 597 13.84 9.91 4.33
CA PHE A 597 14.33 8.54 4.36
C PHE A 597 14.70 8.10 5.78
N ASP A 598 15.57 8.86 6.46
CA ASP A 598 16.08 8.49 7.79
C ASP A 598 14.94 8.24 8.81
N ASP A 599 13.86 9.04 8.78
CA ASP A 599 12.78 8.96 9.77
C ASP A 599 11.50 8.24 9.31
N HIS A 600 11.23 8.09 8.00
CA HIS A 600 9.90 7.67 7.52
C HIS A 600 9.85 6.62 6.40
N VAL A 601 10.97 6.26 5.75
CA VAL A 601 10.98 5.21 4.71
C VAL A 601 11.60 3.94 5.28
N THR A 602 10.89 2.83 5.21
CA THR A 602 11.41 1.54 5.67
C THR A 602 12.34 0.95 4.61
N ASP A 603 13.41 0.24 5.00
CA ASP A 603 14.31 -0.42 4.04
C ASP A 603 13.63 -1.69 3.48
N SER A 604 13.59 -1.82 2.15
CA SER A 604 12.82 -2.86 1.43
C SER A 604 13.32 -4.28 1.73
N LEU A 605 14.61 -4.45 2.03
CA LEU A 605 15.24 -5.76 2.15
C LEU A 605 15.44 -6.16 3.61
N ALA A 606 15.41 -5.21 4.54
CA ALA A 606 15.49 -5.43 5.97
C ALA A 606 14.37 -6.40 6.45
N GLY A 607 14.77 -7.46 7.15
CA GLY A 607 13.87 -8.51 7.63
C GLY A 607 13.53 -9.60 6.59
N PHE A 608 13.87 -9.37 5.32
CA PHE A 608 13.61 -10.28 4.20
C PHE A 608 14.90 -10.88 3.61
N ALA A 609 15.92 -11.07 4.45
CA ALA A 609 17.28 -11.56 4.15
C ALA A 609 17.39 -12.99 3.55
N MET A 610 16.28 -13.57 3.10
CA MET A 610 16.15 -14.86 2.42
C MET A 610 15.53 -14.71 1.01
N ASP A 611 15.19 -13.49 0.58
CA ASP A 611 14.89 -13.19 -0.81
C ASP A 611 16.20 -13.16 -1.63
N ARG A 612 16.17 -13.64 -2.88
CA ARG A 612 17.32 -13.65 -3.81
C ARG A 612 17.47 -12.30 -4.54
N THR A 613 17.14 -11.22 -3.86
CA THR A 613 17.15 -9.85 -4.39
C THR A 613 18.44 -9.15 -4.00
N TRP A 614 19.07 -8.48 -4.96
CA TRP A 614 20.26 -7.66 -4.75
C TRP A 614 19.87 -6.24 -4.33
N ALA A 615 20.70 -5.58 -3.52
CA ALA A 615 20.50 -4.20 -3.09
C ALA A 615 20.38 -3.18 -4.24
N THR A 616 20.78 -3.56 -5.47
CA THR A 616 20.64 -2.75 -6.69
C THR A 616 19.82 -3.45 -7.79
N ASP A 617 18.93 -4.39 -7.46
CA ASP A 617 18.01 -4.99 -8.43
C ASP A 617 16.81 -4.06 -8.74
N PRO A 618 16.34 -4.00 -10.00
CA PRO A 618 15.09 -3.34 -10.35
C PRO A 618 13.88 -4.19 -9.92
N ARG A 619 12.89 -3.57 -9.27
CA ARG A 619 11.60 -4.20 -8.97
C ARG A 619 11.00 -4.79 -10.24
N ARG A 620 10.55 -6.04 -10.20
CA ARG A 620 9.80 -6.62 -11.32
C ARG A 620 8.41 -5.99 -11.40
N LEU A 621 8.01 -5.58 -12.59
CA LEU A 621 6.68 -5.06 -12.92
C LEU A 621 5.98 -5.97 -13.91
N TYR A 622 4.69 -6.23 -13.70
CA TYR A 622 3.79 -6.95 -14.60
C TYR A 622 2.70 -6.00 -15.16
N GLN A 623 2.19 -6.31 -16.35
CA GLN A 623 1.09 -5.59 -17.01
C GLN A 623 0.08 -6.58 -17.61
N GLY A 624 -1.20 -6.37 -17.31
CA GLY A 624 -2.32 -7.16 -17.88
C GLY A 624 -2.32 -8.69 -17.65
N GLY A 625 -1.47 -9.21 -16.76
CA GLY A 625 -1.13 -10.63 -16.59
C GLY A 625 0.38 -10.78 -16.42
N ASP A 626 0.95 -11.96 -16.68
CA ASP A 626 2.38 -12.26 -16.49
C ASP A 626 3.36 -11.50 -17.42
N ASN A 627 2.87 -10.62 -18.29
CA ASN A 627 3.71 -9.84 -19.20
C ASN A 627 4.56 -8.82 -18.44
N ALA A 628 5.86 -9.06 -18.30
CA ALA A 628 6.76 -8.16 -17.57
C ALA A 628 7.05 -6.85 -18.33
N VAL A 629 7.01 -5.71 -17.64
CA VAL A 629 7.31 -4.37 -18.18
C VAL A 629 8.83 -4.17 -18.32
N GLN A 630 9.29 -3.89 -19.54
CA GLN A 630 10.73 -3.92 -19.87
C GLN A 630 11.46 -2.58 -19.68
N TYR A 631 11.34 -1.99 -18.48
CA TYR A 631 11.92 -0.66 -18.19
C TYR A 631 13.41 -0.68 -17.78
N ALA A 632 13.92 -1.80 -17.28
CA ALA A 632 15.27 -1.93 -16.73
C ALA A 632 16.23 -2.83 -17.55
N ARG A 633 15.82 -3.23 -18.77
CA ARG A 633 16.71 -3.90 -19.74
C ARG A 633 17.52 -2.86 -20.52
N ALA A 634 18.65 -3.27 -21.09
CA ALA A 634 19.33 -2.47 -22.10
C ALA A 634 18.47 -2.39 -23.37
N ALA A 635 18.62 -1.30 -24.14
CA ALA A 635 17.95 -1.16 -25.45
C ALA A 635 18.51 -2.15 -26.50
N ASP A 636 19.73 -2.63 -26.28
CA ASP A 636 20.38 -3.68 -27.06
C ASP A 636 20.25 -5.06 -26.37
N PRO A 637 19.65 -6.07 -27.04
CA PRO A 637 19.61 -7.45 -26.55
C PRO A 637 20.99 -8.08 -26.30
N GLU A 638 22.03 -7.67 -27.03
CA GLU A 638 23.37 -8.26 -26.94
C GLU A 638 24.11 -7.75 -25.69
N ALA A 639 24.13 -6.44 -25.44
CA ALA A 639 24.56 -5.87 -24.16
C ALA A 639 23.83 -6.52 -22.96
N SER A 640 22.53 -6.82 -23.10
CA SER A 640 21.76 -7.49 -22.04
C SER A 640 22.18 -8.95 -21.79
N ARG A 641 22.80 -9.64 -22.77
CA ARG A 641 23.39 -10.99 -22.58
C ARG A 641 24.78 -10.91 -21.91
N VAL A 642 25.58 -9.90 -22.25
CA VAL A 642 26.90 -9.67 -21.63
C VAL A 642 26.74 -9.41 -20.12
N ALA A 643 25.82 -8.51 -19.74
CA ALA A 643 25.52 -8.22 -18.33
C ALA A 643 25.09 -9.46 -17.52
N GLN A 644 24.37 -10.40 -18.14
CA GLN A 644 23.96 -11.66 -17.48
C GLN A 644 25.10 -12.68 -17.33
N ARG A 645 26.14 -12.63 -18.16
CA ARG A 645 27.34 -13.48 -18.00
C ARG A 645 28.25 -12.97 -16.88
N GLY A 646 28.34 -11.64 -16.70
CA GLY A 646 29.12 -11.03 -15.62
C GLY A 646 28.63 -11.36 -14.20
N SER A 647 27.33 -11.64 -14.02
CA SER A 647 26.75 -11.91 -12.68
C SER A 647 26.76 -13.39 -12.26
N MET A 648 27.45 -14.29 -12.97
CA MET A 648 27.47 -15.73 -12.66
C MET A 648 28.66 -16.20 -11.80
N HIS A 649 29.58 -15.31 -11.41
CA HIS A 649 30.66 -15.64 -10.48
C HIS A 649 30.31 -15.27 -9.03
N VAL A 650 29.46 -16.11 -8.43
CA VAL A 650 29.49 -16.33 -6.99
C VAL A 650 30.57 -17.38 -6.72
N PRO A 651 31.62 -17.11 -5.94
CA PRO A 651 32.59 -18.13 -5.56
C PRO A 651 31.89 -19.23 -4.74
N PRO A 652 32.19 -20.51 -4.96
CA PRO A 652 31.60 -21.58 -4.15
C PRO A 652 32.01 -21.41 -2.68
N ALA A 653 31.07 -21.64 -1.77
CA ALA A 653 31.37 -21.66 -0.34
C ALA A 653 32.47 -22.69 -0.04
N PRO A 654 33.40 -22.40 0.89
CA PRO A 654 34.52 -23.29 1.19
C PRO A 654 33.99 -24.67 1.60
N ALA A 655 34.43 -25.71 0.89
CA ALA A 655 34.01 -27.07 1.15
C ALA A 655 34.47 -27.50 2.56
N ALA A 656 33.56 -28.10 3.34
CA ALA A 656 33.91 -28.64 4.65
C ALA A 656 34.99 -29.73 4.49
N ALA A 657 36.13 -29.54 5.17
CA ALA A 657 37.25 -30.47 5.08
C ALA A 657 36.87 -31.84 5.67
N SER A 658 36.88 -32.88 4.83
CA SER A 658 36.54 -34.24 5.21
C SER A 658 37.63 -34.85 6.11
N SER A 659 37.36 -34.95 7.40
CA SER A 659 38.29 -35.53 8.39
C SER A 659 38.33 -37.05 8.32
N HIS A 660 39.30 -37.61 7.60
CA HIS A 660 39.65 -39.03 7.64
C HIS A 660 41.17 -39.24 7.56
N ALA A 661 41.81 -39.53 8.69
CA ALA A 661 42.97 -40.45 8.81
C ALA A 661 43.59 -40.40 10.23
N LEU A 662 43.00 -41.14 11.19
CA LEU A 662 43.74 -41.65 12.35
C LEU A 662 43.29 -43.10 12.63
N GLN A 663 43.87 -44.04 11.88
CA GLN A 663 43.97 -45.42 12.33
C GLN A 663 45.25 -45.55 13.15
N GLN A 664 45.14 -46.00 14.40
CA GLN A 664 46.05 -46.94 15.08
C GLN A 664 45.29 -47.63 16.24
N PRO A 665 45.70 -48.83 16.69
CA PRO A 665 44.73 -49.84 17.12
C PRO A 665 44.94 -50.39 18.54
N LEU A 666 44.00 -51.25 18.99
CA LEU A 666 44.06 -52.14 20.17
C LEU A 666 44.18 -51.37 21.51
N THR A 667 43.26 -51.54 22.48
CA THR A 667 42.63 -52.79 22.93
C THR A 667 41.13 -52.66 23.16
#